data_AF-A0A150TJE8-F1
#
_entry.id   AF-A0A150TJE8-F1
#
_cell.length_a   1.000
_cell.length_b   1.000
_cell.length_c   1.000
_cell.angle_alpha   90.00
_cell.angle_beta   90.00
_cell.angle_gamma   90.00
#
_symmetry.space_group_name_H-M   'P 1'
#
loop_
_entity.id
_entity.type
_entity.pdbx_description
1 polymer ?
#
loop_
_entity_poly.entity_id
_entity_poly.type
_entity_poly.pdbx_seq_one_letter_code
_entity_poly.pdbx_strand_id
1 'polypeptide(L)'
;MHSLRRLWLALAAVITLGFLILGFMGREVYRKAPPIPEIVRTPSGRVLLTKDDILDGQLVYQSIGGQQVGSVWGHGAYQAPDWSADWLHREAEALLSLWGRREHGAPFAALPDEAQAALKARLQRTMRDSAVDPATGALTISEDRALAIEETAAHYRALFGDEPALTGLRESYALHTGAVPDAGRRDKLTAFFFWTSWACAAERPGTGASYTNNWPHEPLIGNVPTAPNVVWSIVSIVLLLAGIGALVWYHAFRRAEDPAAPAPARDPLAGWVLTPSMRAVGKYCVVVVALLALQVALGALTAHYTVEGHEVFGLPVADYLPYAVTRTWHVQLGVFWIATAFLAAGLFLAPAVGGREPRGQRLGVNVLFGALVLVVLGSLAGEWLSVKQRFALEASFWFGHQGYEYVDLGRAFQIALFGGLALWLFLMLRALWPALARRDMSRHIVLLFTGATVAIGMFYGVGLFYGAKTHLSIMEYWRWWVVHLWVEGFMEVFATAAIAFLFTRLGLVRPDSAARAAILSTCIFLVSGIPGTFHHLYFSGTPVSVMAVGASFSALEVVPLVLVGMEAHETWRMQHRSAWMQAYRWPIQFFVAVAFWNFVGAGVFGFLINPPIALYYMQGLNTTPVHAHAALFGVYGLLSLGLVLVMLRRLRPDAVWNEARLRVAFWGMNVGLGLMIALSLLPIGLAQAWASVDRGLWYARSAEFLQQPLIEALRWMRLVGDSVFIAGVVAFVAFVAGLWTR
;
A
#
# COMPACT_ATOMS: atom_id res chain seq x y z
N MET A 1 -34.62 13.09 14.84
CA MET A 1 -34.20 14.10 13.83
C MET A 1 -33.08 15.03 14.33
N HIS A 2 -33.17 15.65 15.53
CA HIS A 2 -32.09 16.53 16.05
C HIS A 2 -30.71 15.86 16.20
N SER A 3 -30.66 14.56 16.53
CA SER A 3 -29.40 13.79 16.64
C SER A 3 -28.69 13.57 15.29
N LEU A 4 -29.42 13.22 14.21
CA LEU A 4 -28.84 12.99 12.88
C LEU A 4 -28.26 14.27 12.25
N ARG A 5 -28.92 15.42 12.45
CA ARG A 5 -28.39 16.71 11.98
C ARG A 5 -27.04 17.02 12.63
N ARG A 6 -26.88 16.76 13.93
CA ARG A 6 -25.61 16.94 14.64
C ARG A 6 -24.52 16.02 14.09
N LEU A 7 -24.85 14.75 13.79
CA LEU A 7 -23.90 13.81 13.19
C LEU A 7 -23.44 14.24 11.79
N TRP A 8 -24.35 14.74 10.95
CA TRP A 8 -23.97 15.29 9.63
C TRP A 8 -23.10 16.54 9.73
N LEU A 9 -23.38 17.43 10.68
CA LEU A 9 -22.54 18.60 10.94
C LEU A 9 -21.15 18.19 11.45
N ALA A 10 -21.09 17.19 12.35
CA ALA A 10 -19.83 16.63 12.81
C ALA A 10 -19.03 16.01 11.66
N LEU A 11 -19.68 15.23 10.78
CA LEU A 11 -19.04 14.65 9.61
C LEU A 11 -18.48 15.74 8.67
N ALA A 12 -19.28 16.78 8.39
CA ALA A 12 -18.82 17.90 7.57
C ALA A 12 -17.60 18.59 8.20
N ALA A 13 -17.63 18.85 9.52
CA ALA A 13 -16.51 19.45 10.23
C ALA A 13 -15.24 18.56 10.19
N VAL A 14 -15.39 17.24 10.42
CA VAL A 14 -14.29 16.27 10.33
C VAL A 14 -13.66 16.28 8.94
N ILE A 15 -14.47 16.19 7.88
CA ILE A 15 -13.99 16.22 6.50
C ILE A 15 -13.27 17.55 6.21
N THR A 16 -13.89 18.68 6.51
CA THR A 16 -13.30 20.00 6.24
C THR A 16 -11.98 20.18 7.00
N LEU A 17 -11.95 19.88 8.30
CA LEU A 17 -10.74 20.09 9.11
C LEU A 17 -9.63 19.10 8.73
N GLY A 18 -9.98 17.83 8.49
CA GLY A 18 -9.03 16.81 8.02
C GLY A 18 -8.35 17.22 6.71
N PHE A 19 -9.11 17.67 5.71
CA PHE A 19 -8.53 18.13 4.44
C PHE A 19 -7.78 19.45 4.55
N LEU A 20 -8.16 20.34 5.46
CA LEU A 20 -7.37 21.54 5.76
C LEU A 20 -5.99 21.18 6.33
N ILE A 21 -5.94 20.22 7.28
CA ILE A 21 -4.67 19.72 7.83
C ILE A 21 -3.84 19.06 6.72
N LEU A 22 -4.45 18.15 5.94
CA LEU A 22 -3.79 17.42 4.87
C LEU A 22 -3.22 18.38 3.81
N GLY A 23 -4.01 19.38 3.37
CA GLY A 23 -3.56 20.38 2.40
C GLY A 23 -2.50 21.35 2.96
N PHE A 24 -2.63 21.78 4.22
CA PHE A 24 -1.65 22.66 4.86
C PHE A 24 -0.30 21.95 5.05
N MET A 25 -0.30 20.70 5.51
CA MET A 25 0.91 19.88 5.59
C MET A 25 1.47 19.54 4.19
N GLY A 26 0.61 19.33 3.18
CA GLY A 26 1.03 19.18 1.79
C GLY A 26 1.82 20.38 1.27
N ARG A 27 1.40 21.62 1.61
CA ARG A 27 2.18 22.83 1.31
C ARG A 27 3.58 22.78 1.94
N GLU A 28 3.69 22.28 3.17
CA GLU A 28 4.99 22.12 3.84
C GLU A 28 5.85 21.06 3.16
N VAL A 29 5.28 19.94 2.68
CA VAL A 29 6.01 18.94 1.87
C VAL A 29 6.61 19.60 0.61
N TYR A 30 5.84 20.39 -0.11
CA TYR A 30 6.33 21.10 -1.31
C TYR A 30 7.46 22.10 -1.01
N ARG A 31 7.35 22.84 0.10
CA ARG A 31 8.32 23.91 0.44
C ARG A 31 9.59 23.39 1.11
N LYS A 32 9.50 22.25 1.79
CA LYS A 32 10.58 21.69 2.62
C LYS A 32 11.12 20.36 2.10
N ALA A 33 10.76 19.95 0.88
CA ALA A 33 11.40 18.84 0.21
C ALA A 33 12.93 19.05 0.10
N PRO A 34 13.74 17.98 0.11
CA PRO A 34 15.18 18.08 -0.17
C PRO A 34 15.42 18.75 -1.53
N PRO A 35 16.36 19.71 -1.65
CA PRO A 35 16.65 20.29 -2.95
C PRO A 35 17.31 19.26 -3.88
N ILE A 36 16.98 19.32 -5.16
CA ILE A 36 17.75 18.64 -6.21
C ILE A 36 18.77 19.67 -6.70
N PRO A 37 20.09 19.48 -6.47
CA PRO A 37 21.09 20.46 -6.83
C PRO A 37 21.14 20.63 -8.35
N GLU A 38 21.31 21.88 -8.83
CA GLU A 38 21.48 22.16 -10.25
C GLU A 38 22.75 21.52 -10.79
N ILE A 39 23.81 21.53 -9.96
CA ILE A 39 25.09 20.92 -10.28
C ILE A 39 25.77 20.38 -9.01
N VAL A 40 26.39 19.22 -9.13
CA VAL A 40 27.28 18.66 -8.10
C VAL A 40 28.70 18.74 -8.62
N ARG A 41 29.56 19.42 -7.88
CA ARG A 41 30.95 19.66 -8.29
C ARG A 41 31.92 19.55 -7.13
N THR A 42 33.20 19.44 -7.45
CA THR A 42 34.28 19.53 -6.47
C THR A 42 34.82 20.96 -6.36
N PRO A 43 35.61 21.29 -5.32
CA PRO A 43 36.26 22.60 -5.20
C PRO A 43 37.15 22.97 -6.39
N SER A 44 37.72 21.99 -7.11
CA SER A 44 38.52 22.22 -8.31
C SER A 44 37.70 22.57 -9.55
N GLY A 45 36.36 22.52 -9.46
CA GLY A 45 35.45 22.79 -10.57
C GLY A 45 35.09 21.56 -11.39
N ARG A 46 35.57 20.36 -11.04
CA ARG A 46 35.13 19.10 -11.68
C ARG A 46 33.65 18.87 -11.42
N VAL A 47 32.87 18.82 -12.49
CA VAL A 47 31.44 18.48 -12.44
C VAL A 47 31.30 16.96 -12.37
N LEU A 48 30.48 16.48 -11.44
CA LEU A 48 30.22 15.05 -11.26
C LEU A 48 28.89 14.65 -11.89
N LEU A 49 27.85 15.43 -11.61
CA LEU A 49 26.51 15.22 -12.14
C LEU A 49 25.69 16.52 -12.05
N THR A 50 24.61 16.56 -12.82
CA THR A 50 23.67 17.68 -12.92
C THR A 50 22.27 17.27 -12.44
N LYS A 51 21.39 18.25 -12.26
CA LYS A 51 19.97 17.99 -11.99
C LYS A 51 19.30 17.11 -13.03
N ASP A 52 19.61 17.32 -14.31
CA ASP A 52 19.03 16.52 -15.39
C ASP A 52 19.50 15.07 -15.30
N ASP A 53 20.74 14.83 -14.88
CA ASP A 53 21.24 13.47 -14.67
C ASP A 53 20.48 12.74 -13.57
N ILE A 54 20.16 13.43 -12.48
CA ILE A 54 19.37 12.89 -11.36
C ILE A 54 17.94 12.57 -11.82
N LEU A 55 17.30 13.51 -12.53
CA LEU A 55 15.92 13.34 -12.99
C LEU A 55 15.79 12.29 -14.10
N ASP A 56 16.78 12.18 -14.99
CA ASP A 56 16.84 11.11 -15.98
C ASP A 56 17.13 9.76 -15.31
N GLY A 57 17.97 9.75 -14.28
CA GLY A 57 18.20 8.58 -13.44
C GLY A 57 16.93 8.08 -12.76
N GLN A 58 16.09 9.01 -12.28
CA GLN A 58 14.77 8.70 -11.75
C GLN A 58 13.89 8.02 -12.81
N LEU A 59 13.90 8.49 -14.07
CA LEU A 59 13.16 7.83 -15.16
C LEU A 59 13.71 6.43 -15.49
N VAL A 60 15.04 6.26 -15.46
CA VAL A 60 15.66 4.94 -15.64
C VAL A 60 15.17 3.99 -14.55
N TYR A 61 15.23 4.41 -13.28
CA TYR A 61 14.71 3.65 -12.15
C TYR A 61 13.25 3.27 -12.34
N GLN A 62 12.39 4.21 -12.73
CA GLN A 62 10.97 3.93 -13.00
C GLN A 62 10.77 2.87 -14.09
N SER A 63 11.55 2.98 -15.18
CA SER A 63 11.39 2.14 -16.38
C SER A 63 11.68 0.65 -16.14
N ILE A 64 12.55 0.33 -15.18
CA ILE A 64 12.93 -1.05 -14.82
C ILE A 64 12.01 -1.69 -13.77
N GLY A 65 10.99 -0.96 -13.30
CA GLY A 65 10.07 -1.39 -12.25
C GLY A 65 10.10 -0.50 -11.01
N GLY A 66 11.09 0.38 -10.85
CA GLY A 66 11.22 1.31 -9.73
C GLY A 66 11.13 0.60 -8.37
N GLN A 67 10.11 0.93 -7.59
CA GLN A 67 9.82 0.35 -6.27
C GLN A 67 9.49 -1.15 -6.29
N GLN A 68 9.48 -1.79 -7.46
CA GLN A 68 9.32 -3.23 -7.63
C GLN A 68 10.69 -3.96 -7.62
N VAL A 69 11.79 -3.23 -7.81
CA VAL A 69 13.18 -3.74 -7.82
C VAL A 69 13.98 -3.12 -6.69
N GLY A 70 13.62 -3.46 -5.45
CA GLY A 70 14.17 -2.88 -4.21
C GLY A 70 13.35 -1.69 -3.71
N SER A 71 13.91 -0.94 -2.77
CA SER A 71 13.26 0.24 -2.20
C SER A 71 14.12 1.51 -2.30
N VAL A 72 13.46 2.67 -2.28
CA VAL A 72 14.09 3.99 -2.12
C VAL A 72 13.35 4.70 -1.00
N TRP A 73 14.09 5.25 -0.04
CA TRP A 73 13.52 5.81 1.19
C TRP A 73 12.58 4.83 1.91
N GLY A 74 12.88 3.54 1.84
CA GLY A 74 12.15 2.47 2.51
C GLY A 74 10.82 2.05 1.86
N HIS A 75 10.39 2.72 0.79
CA HIS A 75 9.21 2.34 0.01
C HIS A 75 9.61 1.48 -1.19
N GLY A 76 8.97 0.31 -1.33
CA GLY A 76 9.20 -0.63 -2.42
C GLY A 76 9.35 -2.08 -1.97
N ALA A 77 10.02 -2.86 -2.81
CA ALA A 77 10.20 -4.29 -2.64
C ALA A 77 11.30 -4.62 -1.61
N TYR A 78 11.26 -5.86 -1.10
CA TYR A 78 12.03 -6.27 0.08
C TYR A 78 13.17 -7.27 -0.18
N GLN A 79 13.27 -7.81 -1.41
CA GLN A 79 14.30 -8.81 -1.76
C GLN A 79 15.64 -8.15 -2.08
N ALA A 80 15.66 -7.26 -3.07
CA ALA A 80 16.77 -6.34 -3.30
C ALA A 80 16.85 -5.32 -2.14
N PRO A 81 18.01 -4.68 -1.89
CA PRO A 81 18.18 -3.77 -0.77
C PRO A 81 17.38 -2.48 -0.92
N ASP A 82 17.43 -1.64 0.11
CA ASP A 82 17.09 -0.23 -0.06
C ASP A 82 18.27 0.50 -0.69
N TRP A 83 18.08 1.05 -1.89
CA TRP A 83 19.17 1.65 -2.66
C TRP A 83 19.72 2.93 -2.01
N SER A 84 18.89 3.67 -1.27
CA SER A 84 19.35 4.83 -0.53
C SER A 84 20.23 4.43 0.65
N ALA A 85 19.85 3.38 1.39
CA ALA A 85 20.63 2.86 2.51
C ALA A 85 21.92 2.13 2.08
N ASP A 86 21.85 1.27 1.06
CA ASP A 86 23.01 0.52 0.57
C ASP A 86 24.05 1.44 -0.08
N TRP A 87 23.60 2.43 -0.87
CA TRP A 87 24.50 3.46 -1.41
C TRP A 87 25.17 4.24 -0.28
N LEU A 88 24.38 4.70 0.71
CA LEU A 88 24.89 5.51 1.81
C LEU A 88 26.00 4.80 2.58
N HIS A 89 25.78 3.52 2.88
CA HIS A 89 26.75 2.69 3.57
C HIS A 89 28.03 2.49 2.76
N ARG A 90 27.91 2.09 1.48
CA ARG A 90 29.07 1.88 0.59
C ARG A 90 29.90 3.15 0.38
N GLU A 91 29.24 4.29 0.19
CA GLU A 91 29.91 5.59 0.04
C GLU A 91 30.71 5.95 1.31
N ALA A 92 30.11 5.70 2.49
CA ALA A 92 30.76 5.94 3.77
C ALA A 92 31.98 5.02 3.98
N GLU A 93 31.85 3.73 3.70
CA GLU A 93 32.95 2.76 3.79
C GLU A 93 34.08 3.06 2.81
N ALA A 94 33.76 3.41 1.56
CA ALA A 94 34.76 3.79 0.55
C ALA A 94 35.57 5.00 1.01
N LEU A 95 34.91 6.01 1.60
CA LEU A 95 35.58 7.21 2.10
C LEU A 95 36.47 6.90 3.33
N LEU A 96 35.99 6.08 4.26
CA LEU A 96 36.79 5.62 5.41
C LEU A 96 37.99 4.77 4.99
N SER A 97 37.82 3.89 4.01
CA SER A 97 38.89 3.07 3.43
C SER A 97 39.95 3.94 2.76
N LEU A 98 39.53 4.95 1.98
CA LEU A 98 40.42 5.92 1.34
C LEU A 98 41.28 6.67 2.38
N TRP A 99 40.65 7.22 3.42
CA TRP A 99 41.38 7.94 4.47
C TRP A 99 42.27 7.02 5.30
N GLY A 100 41.78 5.83 5.67
CA GLY A 100 42.56 4.85 6.43
C GLY A 100 43.84 4.45 5.70
N ARG A 101 43.75 4.13 4.40
CA ARG A 101 44.94 3.80 3.59
C ARG A 101 45.90 4.97 3.45
N ARG A 102 45.39 6.18 3.24
CA ARG A 102 46.21 7.37 3.02
C ARG A 102 46.92 7.85 4.30
N GLU A 103 46.24 7.83 5.43
CA GLU A 103 46.72 8.43 6.69
C GLU A 103 47.40 7.40 7.60
N HIS A 104 47.01 6.13 7.52
CA HIS A 104 47.50 5.08 8.41
C HIS A 104 48.09 3.86 7.69
N GLY A 105 48.07 3.82 6.35
CA GLY A 105 48.62 2.72 5.56
C GLY A 105 47.85 1.40 5.66
N ALA A 106 46.65 1.40 6.26
CA ALA A 106 45.85 0.21 6.53
C ALA A 106 44.34 0.47 6.27
N PRO A 107 43.55 -0.55 5.92
CA PRO A 107 42.10 -0.39 5.76
C PRO A 107 41.45 -0.01 7.09
N PHE A 108 40.35 0.76 7.01
CA PHE A 108 39.63 1.28 8.17
C PHE A 108 39.35 0.23 9.27
N ALA A 109 38.88 -0.95 8.88
CA ALA A 109 38.53 -2.03 9.80
C ALA A 109 39.73 -2.61 10.57
N ALA A 110 40.97 -2.38 10.11
CA ALA A 110 42.19 -2.85 10.77
C ALA A 110 42.84 -1.78 11.66
N LEU A 111 42.28 -0.57 11.71
CA LEU A 111 42.80 0.52 12.54
C LEU A 111 42.41 0.34 14.01
N PRO A 112 43.20 0.86 14.97
CA PRO A 112 42.80 0.90 16.38
C PRO A 112 41.59 1.81 16.60
N ASP A 113 40.82 1.54 17.66
CA ASP A 113 39.55 2.22 17.95
C ASP A 113 39.65 3.75 17.97
N GLU A 114 40.74 4.31 18.50
CA GLU A 114 40.96 5.75 18.54
C GLU A 114 41.08 6.36 17.13
N ALA A 115 41.81 5.69 16.23
CA ALA A 115 41.95 6.12 14.84
C ALA A 115 40.62 5.94 14.08
N GLN A 116 39.91 4.84 14.32
CA GLN A 116 38.58 4.63 13.75
C GLN A 116 37.60 5.73 14.21
N ALA A 117 37.60 6.08 15.50
CA ALA A 117 36.74 7.12 16.05
C ALA A 117 37.02 8.49 15.43
N ALA A 118 38.29 8.85 15.25
CA ALA A 118 38.69 10.09 14.58
C ALA A 118 38.18 10.17 13.13
N LEU A 119 38.33 9.07 12.37
CA LEU A 119 37.84 8.99 10.99
C LEU A 119 36.31 8.98 10.91
N LYS A 120 35.61 8.29 11.82
CA LYS A 120 34.13 8.33 11.92
C LYS A 120 33.62 9.74 12.21
N ALA A 121 34.24 10.47 13.15
CA ALA A 121 33.86 11.84 13.45
C ALA A 121 34.11 12.81 12.27
N ARG A 122 35.17 12.57 11.49
CA ARG A 122 35.41 13.30 10.23
C ARG A 122 34.35 12.94 9.18
N LEU A 123 34.07 11.65 8.99
CA LEU A 123 33.06 11.15 8.05
C LEU A 123 31.69 11.80 8.32
N GLN A 124 31.24 11.74 9.58
CA GLN A 124 29.97 12.32 10.00
C GLN A 124 29.89 13.80 9.61
N ARG A 125 30.91 14.60 9.90
CA ARG A 125 30.95 16.01 9.48
C ARG A 125 30.91 16.15 7.96
N THR A 126 31.73 15.40 7.23
CA THR A 126 31.80 15.49 5.75
C THR A 126 30.49 15.11 5.05
N MET A 127 29.75 14.13 5.57
CA MET A 127 28.51 13.68 4.93
C MET A 127 27.31 14.53 5.34
N ARG A 128 27.27 15.01 6.59
CA ARG A 128 26.15 15.82 7.13
C ARG A 128 26.23 17.29 6.77
N ASP A 129 27.43 17.88 6.77
CA ASP A 129 27.67 19.28 6.39
C ASP A 129 27.79 19.42 4.86
N SER A 130 26.68 19.11 4.17
CA SER A 130 26.62 19.00 2.72
C SER A 130 25.37 19.70 2.17
N ALA A 131 25.27 21.01 2.42
CA ALA A 131 24.16 21.83 1.97
C ALA A 131 24.32 22.30 0.52
N VAL A 132 23.19 22.40 -0.19
CA VAL A 132 23.13 23.07 -1.49
C VAL A 132 23.19 24.58 -1.26
N ASP A 133 24.09 25.26 -1.98
CA ASP A 133 24.19 26.72 -1.94
C ASP A 133 22.89 27.34 -2.49
N PRO A 134 22.13 28.12 -1.69
CA PRO A 134 20.88 28.73 -2.13
C PRO A 134 21.04 29.75 -3.27
N ALA A 135 22.22 30.37 -3.41
CA ALA A 135 22.48 31.39 -4.43
C ALA A 135 22.82 30.77 -5.79
N THR A 136 23.61 29.69 -5.79
CA THR A 136 24.11 29.07 -7.03
C THR A 136 23.40 27.76 -7.39
N GLY A 137 22.65 27.17 -6.45
CA GLY A 137 22.06 25.83 -6.60
C GLY A 137 23.09 24.70 -6.64
N ALA A 138 24.37 25.00 -6.35
CA ALA A 138 25.46 24.04 -6.43
C ALA A 138 25.62 23.28 -5.12
N LEU A 139 25.83 21.97 -5.24
CA LEU A 139 26.34 21.13 -4.16
C LEU A 139 27.85 20.95 -4.37
N THR A 140 28.65 21.41 -3.42
CA THR A 140 30.10 21.23 -3.46
C THR A 140 30.50 20.06 -2.57
N ILE A 141 31.15 19.04 -3.13
CA ILE A 141 31.64 17.89 -2.38
C ILE A 141 33.16 17.77 -2.47
N SER A 142 33.80 17.26 -1.42
CA SER A 142 35.27 17.11 -1.40
C SER A 142 35.77 16.18 -2.50
N GLU A 143 37.04 16.34 -2.90
CA GLU A 143 37.67 15.45 -3.89
C GLU A 143 37.68 13.99 -3.42
N ASP A 144 37.92 13.76 -2.12
CA ASP A 144 37.90 12.42 -1.55
C ASP A 144 36.51 11.78 -1.63
N ARG A 145 35.45 12.55 -1.32
CA ARG A 145 34.07 12.06 -1.45
C ARG A 145 33.69 11.81 -2.90
N ALA A 146 34.18 12.62 -3.84
CA ALA A 146 33.98 12.39 -5.26
C ALA A 146 34.59 11.06 -5.75
N LEU A 147 35.75 10.67 -5.20
CA LEU A 147 36.35 9.36 -5.47
C LEU A 147 35.50 8.21 -4.89
N ALA A 148 35.02 8.36 -3.65
CA ALA A 148 34.15 7.37 -3.01
C ALA A 148 32.81 7.18 -3.75
N ILE A 149 32.24 8.28 -4.27
CA ILE A 149 31.04 8.25 -5.12
C ILE A 149 31.30 7.48 -6.42
N GLU A 150 32.44 7.69 -7.07
CA GLU A 150 32.76 6.99 -8.33
C GLU A 150 33.00 5.49 -8.10
N GLU A 151 33.67 5.11 -7.00
CA GLU A 151 33.82 3.71 -6.59
C GLU A 151 32.45 3.05 -6.34
N THR A 152 31.56 3.75 -5.63
CA THR A 152 30.20 3.28 -5.36
C THR A 152 29.39 3.19 -6.67
N ALA A 153 29.49 4.18 -7.55
CA ALA A 153 28.81 4.17 -8.85
C ALA A 153 29.26 2.99 -9.72
N ALA A 154 30.55 2.65 -9.72
CA ALA A 154 31.09 1.52 -10.46
C ALA A 154 30.43 0.18 -10.05
N HIS A 155 30.21 -0.02 -8.74
CA HIS A 155 29.46 -1.18 -8.23
C HIS A 155 28.07 -1.28 -8.85
N TYR A 156 27.31 -0.18 -8.86
CA TYR A 156 25.95 -0.15 -9.38
C TYR A 156 25.88 -0.28 -10.90
N ARG A 157 26.84 0.30 -11.65
CA ARG A 157 26.95 0.08 -13.09
C ARG A 157 27.15 -1.39 -13.43
N ALA A 158 27.98 -2.10 -12.64
CA ALA A 158 28.20 -3.53 -12.81
C ALA A 158 26.97 -4.35 -12.39
N LEU A 159 26.32 -4.00 -11.27
CA LEU A 159 25.17 -4.71 -10.72
C LEU A 159 23.97 -4.69 -11.68
N PHE A 160 23.61 -3.52 -12.19
CA PHE A 160 22.50 -3.34 -13.14
C PHE A 160 22.87 -3.68 -14.60
N GLY A 161 24.15 -3.97 -14.86
CA GLY A 161 24.64 -4.52 -16.12
C GLY A 161 24.64 -6.05 -16.12
N ASP A 162 25.65 -6.63 -16.78
CA ASP A 162 25.80 -8.06 -17.03
C ASP A 162 27.14 -8.64 -16.50
N GLU A 163 27.84 -7.89 -15.64
CA GLU A 163 29.16 -8.27 -15.10
C GLU A 163 29.15 -9.65 -14.42
N PRO A 164 29.85 -10.68 -14.93
CA PRO A 164 29.74 -12.06 -14.43
C PRO A 164 30.06 -12.23 -12.95
N ALA A 165 30.95 -11.40 -12.40
CA ALA A 165 31.32 -11.45 -10.98
C ALA A 165 30.15 -11.16 -10.02
N LEU A 166 29.09 -10.49 -10.49
CA LEU A 166 27.92 -10.12 -9.69
C LEU A 166 26.68 -10.98 -9.96
N THR A 167 26.80 -12.08 -10.71
CA THR A 167 25.66 -12.97 -11.02
C THR A 167 25.00 -13.52 -9.77
N GLY A 168 25.78 -14.07 -8.82
CA GLY A 168 25.21 -14.60 -7.57
C GLY A 168 24.55 -13.52 -6.69
N LEU A 169 25.03 -12.27 -6.77
CA LEU A 169 24.39 -11.15 -6.07
C LEU A 169 23.07 -10.75 -6.74
N ARG A 170 23.02 -10.75 -8.07
CA ARG A 170 21.79 -10.51 -8.84
C ARG A 170 20.73 -11.59 -8.55
N GLU A 171 21.12 -12.85 -8.46
CA GLU A 171 20.24 -13.95 -8.05
C GLU A 171 19.70 -13.72 -6.64
N SER A 172 20.59 -13.39 -5.69
CA SER A 172 20.21 -13.08 -4.30
C SER A 172 19.23 -11.91 -4.19
N TYR A 173 19.28 -10.95 -5.11
CA TYR A 173 18.37 -9.80 -5.16
C TYR A 173 17.14 -10.03 -6.04
N ALA A 174 17.01 -11.20 -6.67
CA ALA A 174 16.03 -11.47 -7.72
C ALA A 174 16.04 -10.38 -8.83
N LEU A 175 17.20 -9.79 -9.10
CA LEU A 175 17.41 -8.75 -10.09
C LEU A 175 17.84 -9.39 -11.41
N HIS A 176 17.11 -9.17 -12.50
CA HIS A 176 17.45 -9.77 -13.78
C HIS A 176 18.79 -9.27 -14.32
N THR A 177 19.52 -10.15 -15.01
CA THR A 177 20.79 -9.81 -15.66
C THR A 177 20.57 -8.79 -16.77
N GLY A 178 21.43 -7.78 -16.86
CA GLY A 178 21.30 -6.69 -17.83
C GLY A 178 20.05 -5.84 -17.59
N ALA A 179 19.70 -5.58 -16.31
CA ALA A 179 18.49 -4.86 -15.97
C ALA A 179 18.36 -3.49 -16.65
N VAL A 180 19.50 -2.82 -16.82
CA VAL A 180 19.64 -1.61 -17.64
C VAL A 180 20.73 -1.88 -18.67
N PRO A 181 20.41 -2.32 -19.91
CA PRO A 181 21.41 -2.67 -20.91
C PRO A 181 22.27 -1.49 -21.38
N ASP A 182 21.69 -0.29 -21.44
CA ASP A 182 22.36 0.93 -21.89
C ASP A 182 23.30 1.51 -20.80
N ALA A 183 24.57 1.71 -21.13
CA ALA A 183 25.56 2.22 -20.18
C ALA A 183 25.28 3.66 -19.72
N GLY A 184 24.83 4.53 -20.61
CA GLY A 184 24.51 5.93 -20.28
C GLY A 184 23.34 6.02 -19.29
N ARG A 185 22.33 5.17 -19.44
CA ARG A 185 21.22 5.04 -18.48
C ARG A 185 21.70 4.54 -17.12
N ARG A 186 22.68 3.62 -17.07
CA ARG A 186 23.30 3.18 -15.81
C ARG A 186 24.00 4.34 -15.11
N ASP A 187 24.70 5.21 -15.84
CA ASP A 187 25.32 6.41 -15.28
C ASP A 187 24.30 7.39 -14.70
N LYS A 188 23.15 7.57 -15.37
CA LYS A 188 22.08 8.42 -14.81
C LYS A 188 21.45 7.77 -13.57
N LEU A 189 21.25 6.45 -13.58
CA LEU A 189 20.69 5.72 -12.44
C LEU A 189 21.53 5.91 -11.17
N THR A 190 22.86 5.87 -11.27
CA THR A 190 23.74 6.12 -10.12
C THR A 190 23.64 7.55 -9.61
N ALA A 191 23.43 8.54 -10.49
CA ALA A 191 23.18 9.92 -10.07
C ALA A 191 21.90 10.06 -9.23
N PHE A 192 20.84 9.32 -9.59
CA PHE A 192 19.62 9.26 -8.79
C PHE A 192 19.84 8.61 -7.43
N PHE A 193 20.51 7.46 -7.38
CA PHE A 193 20.80 6.79 -6.10
C PHE A 193 21.69 7.64 -5.18
N PHE A 194 22.72 8.29 -5.74
CA PHE A 194 23.52 9.27 -5.01
C PHE A 194 22.64 10.36 -4.39
N TRP A 195 21.74 10.99 -5.16
CA TRP A 195 20.89 12.06 -4.64
C TRP A 195 19.96 11.56 -3.51
N THR A 196 19.36 10.38 -3.67
CA THR A 196 18.48 9.81 -2.64
C THR A 196 19.24 9.49 -1.35
N SER A 197 20.48 9.01 -1.45
CA SER A 197 21.39 8.77 -0.32
C SER A 197 21.87 10.08 0.32
N TRP A 198 22.25 11.07 -0.49
CA TRP A 198 22.65 12.39 -0.01
C TRP A 198 21.54 13.03 0.82
N ALA A 199 20.29 12.95 0.39
CA ALA A 199 19.14 13.45 1.16
C ALA A 199 18.97 12.75 2.52
N CYS A 200 19.43 11.50 2.64
CA CYS A 200 19.40 10.75 3.90
C CYS A 200 20.47 11.18 4.90
N ALA A 201 21.57 11.77 4.44
CA ALA A 201 22.70 12.20 5.26
C ALA A 201 22.75 13.71 5.52
N ALA A 202 22.47 14.52 4.49
CA ALA A 202 22.65 15.96 4.53
C ALA A 202 21.68 16.62 5.52
N GLU A 203 22.23 17.43 6.42
CA GLU A 203 21.43 18.12 7.43
C GLU A 203 20.56 19.21 6.81
N ARG A 204 19.29 19.22 7.23
CA ARG A 204 18.37 20.30 6.92
C ARG A 204 18.81 21.55 7.70
N PRO A 205 18.96 22.72 7.03
CA PRO A 205 19.47 23.94 7.65
C PRO A 205 18.74 24.30 8.95
N GLY A 206 19.52 24.46 10.04
CA GLY A 206 19.02 24.90 11.35
C GLY A 206 18.23 23.87 12.16
N THR A 207 18.29 22.58 11.82
CA THR A 207 17.48 21.54 12.51
C THR A 207 18.27 20.42 13.19
N GLY A 208 19.52 20.16 12.79
CA GLY A 208 20.33 19.05 13.30
C GLY A 208 19.85 17.65 12.88
N ALA A 209 18.88 17.57 11.96
CA ALA A 209 18.38 16.33 11.38
C ALA A 209 18.57 16.34 9.86
N SER A 210 18.74 15.16 9.24
CA SER A 210 18.78 15.07 7.77
C SER A 210 17.43 15.40 7.13
N TYR A 211 17.38 15.58 5.81
CA TYR A 211 16.13 15.86 5.10
C TYR A 211 15.06 14.77 5.30
N THR A 212 15.47 13.54 5.57
CA THR A 212 14.65 12.36 5.87
C THR A 212 14.49 12.10 7.37
N ASN A 213 14.67 13.11 8.23
CA ASN A 213 14.57 12.99 9.69
C ASN A 213 15.53 11.93 10.28
N ASN A 214 16.79 11.92 9.82
CA ASN A 214 17.87 10.99 10.16
C ASN A 214 17.65 9.53 9.72
N TRP A 215 16.67 9.23 8.89
CA TRP A 215 16.52 7.89 8.31
C TRP A 215 17.46 7.73 7.10
N PRO A 216 18.05 6.55 6.84
CA PRO A 216 17.92 5.29 7.59
C PRO A 216 18.88 5.24 8.79
N HIS A 217 18.69 4.26 9.68
CA HIS A 217 19.65 3.98 10.75
C HIS A 217 21.02 3.64 10.17
N GLU A 218 22.00 4.53 10.38
CA GLU A 218 23.38 4.41 9.91
C GLU A 218 24.33 5.02 10.96
N PRO A 219 24.88 4.18 11.86
CA PRO A 219 25.77 4.64 12.93
C PRO A 219 27.04 5.36 12.45
N LEU A 220 27.56 5.05 11.25
CA LEU A 220 28.80 5.66 10.75
C LEU A 220 28.70 7.18 10.56
N ILE A 221 27.50 7.68 10.27
CA ILE A 221 27.21 9.12 10.10
C ILE A 221 26.34 9.68 11.22
N GLY A 222 26.15 8.92 12.30
CA GLY A 222 25.29 9.34 13.42
C GLY A 222 23.82 9.53 13.03
N ASN A 223 23.33 8.79 12.04
CA ASN A 223 21.90 8.73 11.77
C ASN A 223 21.23 7.87 12.85
N VAL A 224 20.66 8.56 13.83
CA VAL A 224 19.90 8.00 14.95
C VAL A 224 18.54 8.71 15.07
N PRO A 225 17.54 8.10 15.73
CA PRO A 225 16.24 8.73 15.94
C PRO A 225 16.37 10.11 16.58
N THR A 226 15.72 11.11 15.97
CA THR A 226 15.70 12.48 16.51
C THR A 226 14.85 12.58 17.77
N ALA A 227 15.07 13.60 18.60
CA ALA A 227 14.23 13.82 19.79
C ALA A 227 12.73 13.93 19.46
N PRO A 228 12.30 14.65 18.40
CA PRO A 228 10.89 14.65 17.99
C PRO A 228 10.35 13.28 17.60
N ASN A 229 11.16 12.42 16.98
CA ASN A 229 10.74 11.06 16.62
C ASN A 229 10.32 10.27 17.87
N VAL A 230 11.14 10.30 18.92
CA VAL A 230 10.85 9.62 20.20
C VAL A 230 9.63 10.25 20.89
N VAL A 231 9.60 11.58 21.00
CA VAL A 231 8.50 12.29 21.70
C VAL A 231 7.15 12.02 21.04
N TRP A 232 7.04 12.16 19.72
CA TRP A 232 5.78 11.94 19.01
C TRP A 232 5.34 10.48 18.99
N SER A 233 6.29 9.54 19.12
CA SER A 233 5.97 8.12 19.32
C SER A 233 5.34 7.86 20.69
N ILE A 234 5.84 8.49 21.75
CA ILE A 234 5.25 8.35 23.10
C ILE A 234 3.87 9.02 23.12
N VAL A 235 3.74 10.22 22.54
CA VAL A 235 2.46 10.93 22.43
C VAL A 235 1.42 10.09 21.69
N SER A 236 1.79 9.46 20.57
CA SER A 236 0.86 8.64 19.79
C SER A 236 0.37 7.42 20.57
N ILE A 237 1.24 6.75 21.34
CA ILE A 237 0.86 5.63 22.23
C ILE A 237 -0.11 6.11 23.33
N VAL A 238 0.16 7.26 23.96
CA VAL A 238 -0.73 7.83 24.98
C VAL A 238 -2.09 8.17 24.38
N LEU A 239 -2.12 8.78 23.19
CA LEU A 239 -3.35 9.11 22.47
C LEU A 239 -4.15 7.87 22.10
N LEU A 240 -3.49 6.78 21.65
CA LEU A 240 -4.12 5.50 21.40
C LEU A 240 -4.82 4.96 22.65
N LEU A 241 -4.10 4.86 23.78
CA LEU A 241 -4.64 4.32 25.03
C LEU A 241 -5.79 5.19 25.57
N ALA A 242 -5.63 6.52 25.53
CA ALA A 242 -6.68 7.45 25.92
C ALA A 242 -7.90 7.35 25.01
N GLY A 243 -7.69 7.21 23.69
CA GLY A 243 -8.74 7.05 22.69
C GLY A 243 -9.53 5.76 22.90
N ILE A 244 -8.84 4.63 23.11
CA ILE A 244 -9.49 3.34 23.44
C ILE A 244 -10.30 3.50 24.72
N GLY A 245 -9.70 4.02 25.80
CA GLY A 245 -10.38 4.22 27.08
C GLY A 245 -11.62 5.10 26.96
N ALA A 246 -11.52 6.21 26.23
CA ALA A 246 -12.63 7.12 25.99
C ALA A 246 -13.75 6.48 25.17
N LEU A 247 -13.43 5.71 24.12
CA LEU A 247 -14.42 5.06 23.28
C LEU A 247 -15.12 3.91 24.02
N VAL A 248 -14.38 3.12 24.81
CA VAL A 248 -14.94 2.10 25.71
C VAL A 248 -15.87 2.74 26.75
N TRP A 249 -15.42 3.81 27.40
CA TRP A 249 -16.24 4.55 28.37
C TRP A 249 -17.52 5.09 27.72
N TYR A 250 -17.40 5.71 26.54
CA TYR A 250 -18.55 6.18 25.79
C TYR A 250 -19.53 5.03 25.46
N HIS A 251 -19.02 3.88 25.03
CA HIS A 251 -19.86 2.72 24.71
C HIS A 251 -20.56 2.14 25.94
N ALA A 252 -19.87 2.04 27.08
CA ALA A 252 -20.41 1.50 28.32
C ALA A 252 -21.51 2.39 28.94
N PHE A 253 -21.38 3.72 28.83
CA PHE A 253 -22.35 4.68 29.37
C PHE A 253 -23.48 5.03 28.39
N ARG A 254 -23.38 4.58 27.13
CA ARG A 254 -24.46 4.74 26.16
C ARG A 254 -25.62 3.82 26.54
N ARG A 255 -26.83 4.37 26.64
CA ARG A 255 -28.06 3.59 26.87
C ARG A 255 -28.20 2.52 25.78
N ALA A 256 -28.59 1.31 26.20
CA ALA A 256 -28.88 0.19 25.29
C ALA A 256 -29.80 0.67 24.16
N GLU A 257 -29.43 0.33 22.91
CA GLU A 257 -30.26 0.67 21.76
C GLU A 257 -31.63 0.00 21.86
N ASP A 258 -32.61 0.60 21.18
CA ASP A 258 -33.97 0.06 21.11
C ASP A 258 -33.95 -1.43 20.74
N PRO A 259 -34.86 -2.25 21.28
CA PRO A 259 -34.92 -3.67 20.97
C PRO A 259 -34.94 -3.90 19.46
N ALA A 260 -34.07 -4.82 19.02
CA ALA A 260 -33.82 -5.03 17.62
C ALA A 260 -35.10 -5.40 16.87
N ALA A 261 -35.20 -5.00 15.61
CA ALA A 261 -36.41 -5.23 14.82
C ALA A 261 -36.71 -6.74 14.74
N PRO A 262 -37.98 -7.17 14.85
CA PRO A 262 -38.34 -8.57 14.66
C PRO A 262 -37.96 -9.00 13.24
N ALA A 263 -37.23 -10.09 13.11
CA ALA A 263 -36.76 -10.57 11.82
C ALA A 263 -37.96 -10.96 10.94
N PRO A 264 -37.98 -10.58 9.65
CA PRO A 264 -39.04 -10.99 8.73
C PRO A 264 -39.17 -12.51 8.62
N ALA A 265 -40.39 -13.00 8.44
CA ALA A 265 -40.67 -14.43 8.29
C ALA A 265 -40.15 -15.04 6.97
N ARG A 266 -39.92 -14.21 5.94
CA ARG A 266 -39.39 -14.60 4.63
C ARG A 266 -38.28 -13.65 4.21
N ASP A 267 -37.37 -14.13 3.34
CA ASP A 267 -36.28 -13.33 2.78
C ASP A 267 -36.83 -12.08 2.06
N PRO A 268 -36.59 -10.86 2.58
CA PRO A 268 -37.06 -9.63 1.94
C PRO A 268 -36.40 -9.36 0.59
N LEU A 269 -35.21 -9.92 0.35
CA LEU A 269 -34.52 -9.79 -0.93
C LEU A 269 -35.11 -10.71 -1.98
N ALA A 270 -35.78 -11.81 -1.62
CA ALA A 270 -36.43 -12.73 -2.57
C ALA A 270 -37.40 -12.01 -3.52
N GLY A 271 -38.07 -10.94 -3.05
CA GLY A 271 -38.95 -10.10 -3.87
C GLY A 271 -38.26 -9.17 -4.87
N TRP A 272 -36.92 -9.10 -4.91
CA TRP A 272 -36.20 -8.25 -5.85
C TRP A 272 -36.21 -8.85 -7.27
N VAL A 273 -36.84 -8.14 -8.19
CA VAL A 273 -36.77 -8.46 -9.62
C VAL A 273 -35.40 -8.06 -10.16
N LEU A 274 -34.61 -9.04 -10.60
CA LEU A 274 -33.30 -8.81 -11.21
C LEU A 274 -33.45 -8.05 -12.53
N THR A 275 -32.95 -6.82 -12.56
CA THR A 275 -32.95 -5.99 -13.78
C THR A 275 -31.86 -6.44 -14.77
N PRO A 276 -31.96 -6.05 -16.06
CA PRO A 276 -30.95 -6.42 -17.07
C PRO A 276 -29.51 -5.97 -16.72
N SER A 277 -29.33 -4.80 -16.10
CA SER A 277 -28.01 -4.33 -15.64
C SER A 277 -27.48 -5.14 -14.46
N MET A 278 -28.32 -5.53 -13.50
CA MET A 278 -27.91 -6.41 -12.40
C MET A 278 -27.43 -7.76 -12.92
N ARG A 279 -28.12 -8.35 -13.91
CA ARG A 279 -27.68 -9.59 -14.57
C ARG A 279 -26.33 -9.42 -15.27
N ALA A 280 -26.09 -8.25 -15.89
CA ALA A 280 -24.83 -7.94 -16.55
C ALA A 280 -23.65 -7.85 -15.56
N VAL A 281 -23.88 -7.60 -14.26
CA VAL A 281 -22.84 -7.65 -13.22
C VAL A 281 -22.29 -9.07 -13.00
N GLY A 282 -23.01 -10.13 -13.39
CA GLY A 282 -22.54 -11.50 -13.24
C GLY A 282 -21.16 -11.75 -13.88
N LYS A 283 -20.85 -11.13 -15.02
CA LYS A 283 -19.53 -11.23 -15.66
C LYS A 283 -18.41 -10.54 -14.86
N TYR A 284 -18.72 -9.50 -14.10
CA TYR A 284 -17.75 -8.88 -13.19
C TYR A 284 -17.39 -9.83 -12.06
N CYS A 285 -18.37 -10.58 -11.51
CA CYS A 285 -18.09 -11.57 -10.47
C CYS A 285 -17.11 -12.65 -10.96
N VAL A 286 -17.27 -13.11 -12.20
CA VAL A 286 -16.35 -14.08 -12.83
C VAL A 286 -14.96 -13.47 -13.01
N VAL A 287 -14.87 -12.26 -13.54
CA VAL A 287 -13.58 -11.57 -13.74
C VAL A 287 -12.86 -11.32 -12.42
N VAL A 288 -13.56 -10.89 -11.37
CA VAL A 288 -12.99 -10.73 -10.02
C VAL A 288 -12.32 -12.02 -9.55
N VAL A 289 -13.01 -13.15 -9.68
CA VAL A 289 -12.50 -14.46 -9.28
C VAL A 289 -11.30 -14.90 -10.13
N ALA A 290 -11.33 -14.62 -11.43
CA ALA A 290 -10.23 -14.91 -12.33
C ALA A 290 -8.97 -14.06 -12.02
N LEU A 291 -9.16 -12.76 -11.76
CA LEU A 291 -8.08 -11.85 -11.40
C LEU A 291 -7.48 -12.22 -10.03
N LEU A 292 -8.31 -12.63 -9.06
CA LEU A 292 -7.83 -13.18 -7.78
C LEU A 292 -6.94 -14.40 -8.01
N ALA A 293 -7.40 -15.37 -8.81
CA ALA A 293 -6.62 -16.58 -9.07
C ALA A 293 -5.27 -16.26 -9.75
N LEU A 294 -5.26 -15.35 -10.74
CA LEU A 294 -4.05 -14.89 -11.40
C LEU A 294 -3.12 -14.15 -10.42
N GLN A 295 -3.65 -13.27 -9.59
CA GLN A 295 -2.89 -12.51 -8.60
C GLN A 295 -2.21 -13.42 -7.57
N VAL A 296 -2.89 -14.47 -7.12
CA VAL A 296 -2.35 -15.45 -6.17
C VAL A 296 -1.27 -16.32 -6.83
N ALA A 297 -1.47 -16.74 -8.08
CA ALA A 297 -0.45 -17.47 -8.83
C ALA A 297 0.83 -16.63 -9.03
N LEU A 298 0.69 -15.34 -9.36
CA LEU A 298 1.80 -14.40 -9.45
C LEU A 298 2.46 -14.13 -8.09
N GLY A 299 1.69 -14.14 -7.01
CA GLY A 299 2.20 -14.05 -5.65
C GLY A 299 3.10 -15.23 -5.29
N ALA A 300 2.65 -16.46 -5.61
CA ALA A 300 3.44 -17.66 -5.43
C ALA A 300 4.74 -17.63 -6.27
N LEU A 301 4.65 -17.22 -7.54
CA LEU A 301 5.81 -17.07 -8.41
C LEU A 301 6.81 -16.02 -7.87
N THR A 302 6.31 -14.87 -7.43
CA THR A 302 7.14 -13.79 -6.86
C THR A 302 7.81 -14.24 -5.56
N ALA A 303 7.10 -14.98 -4.71
CA ALA A 303 7.66 -15.54 -3.49
C ALA A 303 8.75 -16.58 -3.80
N HIS A 304 8.59 -17.37 -4.86
CA HIS A 304 9.58 -18.37 -5.27
C HIS A 304 10.93 -17.76 -5.64
N TYR A 305 10.92 -16.63 -6.36
CA TYR A 305 12.14 -15.86 -6.67
C TYR A 305 12.91 -15.37 -5.45
N THR A 306 12.27 -15.26 -4.28
CA THR A 306 12.97 -14.87 -3.04
C THR A 306 13.87 -15.98 -2.49
N VAL A 307 13.76 -17.18 -3.06
CA VAL A 307 14.44 -18.39 -2.60
C VAL A 307 15.38 -18.93 -3.68
N GLU A 308 14.89 -19.14 -4.91
CA GLU A 308 15.70 -19.69 -6.01
C GLU A 308 16.22 -18.63 -7.00
N GLY A 309 16.02 -17.34 -6.71
CA GLY A 309 16.58 -16.25 -7.50
C GLY A 309 15.94 -16.13 -8.90
N HIS A 310 16.66 -16.55 -9.94
CA HIS A 310 16.21 -16.43 -11.35
C HIS A 310 15.45 -17.65 -11.86
N GLU A 311 15.50 -18.75 -11.11
CA GLU A 311 14.91 -20.02 -11.51
C GLU A 311 13.64 -20.34 -10.69
N VAL A 312 12.81 -21.20 -11.27
CA VAL A 312 11.64 -21.79 -10.60
C VAL A 312 11.67 -23.30 -10.83
N PHE A 313 12.08 -24.05 -9.82
CA PHE A 313 12.32 -25.49 -9.89
C PHE A 313 13.24 -25.88 -11.05
N GLY A 314 14.30 -25.08 -11.28
CA GLY A 314 15.26 -25.26 -12.37
C GLY A 314 14.81 -24.72 -13.74
N LEU A 315 13.64 -24.07 -13.84
CA LEU A 315 13.18 -23.43 -15.08
C LEU A 315 13.55 -21.94 -15.08
N PRO A 316 14.14 -21.38 -16.16
CA PRO A 316 14.55 -19.98 -16.24
C PRO A 316 13.36 -19.04 -16.53
N VAL A 317 12.37 -19.02 -15.64
CA VAL A 317 11.13 -18.24 -15.83
C VAL A 317 11.42 -16.73 -15.81
N ALA A 318 12.45 -16.28 -15.08
CA ALA A 318 12.81 -14.86 -14.97
C ALA A 318 13.21 -14.21 -16.33
N ASP A 319 13.71 -15.00 -17.27
CA ASP A 319 14.06 -14.54 -18.63
C ASP A 319 12.84 -14.00 -19.39
N TYR A 320 11.64 -14.46 -19.04
CA TYR A 320 10.39 -14.02 -19.63
C TYR A 320 9.59 -13.13 -18.67
N LEU A 321 9.47 -13.54 -17.41
CA LEU A 321 8.68 -12.89 -16.37
C LEU A 321 9.56 -12.63 -15.13
N PRO A 322 10.39 -11.57 -15.14
CA PRO A 322 11.29 -11.28 -14.03
C PRO A 322 10.51 -10.86 -12.78
N TYR A 323 11.15 -10.97 -11.62
CA TYR A 323 10.59 -10.61 -10.31
C TYR A 323 9.87 -9.26 -10.30
N ALA A 324 10.46 -8.24 -10.94
CA ALA A 324 9.87 -6.92 -11.06
C ALA A 324 8.45 -6.99 -11.64
N VAL A 325 8.27 -7.69 -12.77
CA VAL A 325 6.98 -7.82 -13.46
C VAL A 325 6.00 -8.64 -12.63
N THR A 326 6.44 -9.76 -12.05
CA THR A 326 5.53 -10.62 -11.28
C THR A 326 5.05 -9.92 -10.01
N ARG A 327 5.92 -9.15 -9.34
CA ARG A 327 5.55 -8.31 -8.19
C ARG A 327 4.63 -7.16 -8.61
N THR A 328 4.96 -6.43 -9.70
CA THR A 328 4.08 -5.38 -10.26
C THR A 328 2.67 -5.91 -10.46
N TRP A 329 2.55 -7.03 -11.18
CA TRP A 329 1.26 -7.61 -11.50
C TRP A 329 0.55 -8.16 -10.25
N HIS A 330 1.28 -8.76 -9.32
CA HIS A 330 0.70 -9.23 -8.05
C HIS A 330 0.09 -8.09 -7.23
N VAL A 331 0.81 -6.97 -7.07
CA VAL A 331 0.35 -5.80 -6.32
C VAL A 331 -0.81 -5.11 -7.05
N GLN A 332 -0.65 -4.83 -8.34
CA GLN A 332 -1.63 -4.14 -9.15
C GLN A 332 -2.93 -4.93 -9.29
N LEU A 333 -2.86 -6.23 -9.56
CA LEU A 333 -4.05 -7.07 -9.62
C LEU A 333 -4.77 -7.12 -8.28
N GLY A 334 -4.02 -7.09 -7.17
CA GLY A 334 -4.57 -6.98 -5.81
C GLY A 334 -5.53 -5.78 -5.68
N VAL A 335 -5.12 -4.62 -6.20
CA VAL A 335 -5.97 -3.42 -6.26
C VAL A 335 -7.12 -3.61 -7.26
N PHE A 336 -6.84 -4.10 -8.47
CA PHE A 336 -7.85 -4.20 -9.53
C PHE A 336 -9.02 -5.13 -9.20
N TRP A 337 -8.77 -6.33 -8.67
CA TRP A 337 -9.87 -7.27 -8.42
C TRP A 337 -10.73 -6.80 -7.24
N ILE A 338 -10.10 -6.23 -6.20
CA ILE A 338 -10.80 -5.62 -5.05
C ILE A 338 -11.66 -4.47 -5.55
N ALA A 339 -11.07 -3.47 -6.23
CA ALA A 339 -11.81 -2.33 -6.76
C ALA A 339 -12.95 -2.78 -7.69
N THR A 340 -12.71 -3.76 -8.57
CA THR A 340 -13.72 -4.33 -9.46
C THR A 340 -14.89 -4.96 -8.71
N ALA A 341 -14.63 -5.65 -7.59
CA ALA A 341 -15.68 -6.22 -6.74
C ALA A 341 -16.55 -5.13 -6.09
N PHE A 342 -15.95 -4.04 -5.64
CA PHE A 342 -16.67 -2.88 -5.09
C PHE A 342 -17.50 -2.17 -6.16
N LEU A 343 -16.92 -1.96 -7.35
CA LEU A 343 -17.62 -1.39 -8.50
C LEU A 343 -18.83 -2.26 -8.87
N ALA A 344 -18.65 -3.57 -8.93
CA ALA A 344 -19.69 -4.55 -9.19
C ALA A 344 -20.80 -4.51 -8.13
N ALA A 345 -20.41 -4.51 -6.84
CA ALA A 345 -21.35 -4.40 -5.73
C ALA A 345 -22.17 -3.11 -5.81
N GLY A 346 -21.53 -1.97 -6.10
CA GLY A 346 -22.21 -0.70 -6.33
C GLY A 346 -23.22 -0.78 -7.48
N LEU A 347 -22.80 -1.25 -8.65
CA LEU A 347 -23.66 -1.38 -9.84
C LEU A 347 -24.82 -2.34 -9.63
N PHE A 348 -24.63 -3.37 -8.80
CA PHE A 348 -25.68 -4.31 -8.44
C PHE A 348 -26.69 -3.72 -7.45
N LEU A 349 -26.19 -3.01 -6.42
CA LEU A 349 -27.02 -2.43 -5.37
C LEU A 349 -27.75 -1.16 -5.85
N ALA A 350 -27.17 -0.35 -6.73
CA ALA A 350 -27.73 0.95 -7.09
C ALA A 350 -29.14 0.87 -7.71
N PRO A 351 -29.45 -0.04 -8.67
CA PRO A 351 -30.82 -0.23 -9.16
C PRO A 351 -31.78 -0.73 -8.08
N ALA A 352 -31.31 -1.58 -7.15
CA ALA A 352 -32.12 -2.08 -6.05
C ALA A 352 -32.43 -1.00 -5.00
N VAL A 353 -31.48 -0.08 -4.77
CA VAL A 353 -31.68 1.12 -3.96
C VAL A 353 -32.67 2.07 -4.64
N GLY A 354 -32.43 2.41 -5.91
CA GLY A 354 -33.26 3.31 -6.70
C GLY A 354 -34.69 2.79 -6.94
N GLY A 355 -34.86 1.47 -7.01
CA GLY A 355 -36.15 0.81 -7.27
C GLY A 355 -36.54 0.75 -8.75
N ARG A 356 -35.69 1.20 -9.67
CA ARG A 356 -35.88 1.11 -11.13
C ARG A 356 -34.55 1.13 -11.85
N GLU A 357 -34.52 0.53 -13.05
CA GLU A 357 -33.37 0.61 -13.94
C GLU A 357 -33.44 1.87 -14.83
N PRO A 358 -32.41 2.74 -14.84
CA PRO A 358 -32.32 3.84 -15.80
C PRO A 358 -32.15 3.36 -17.25
N ARG A 359 -32.63 4.16 -18.22
CA ARG A 359 -32.43 3.86 -19.65
C ARG A 359 -30.93 3.78 -19.98
N GLY A 360 -30.54 2.74 -20.72
CA GLY A 360 -29.14 2.52 -21.11
C GLY A 360 -28.21 2.04 -19.99
N GLN A 361 -28.73 1.66 -18.80
CA GLN A 361 -27.88 1.20 -17.69
C GLN A 361 -27.07 -0.05 -18.06
N ARG A 362 -27.69 -1.07 -18.66
CA ARG A 362 -27.01 -2.28 -19.10
C ARG A 362 -25.90 -2.00 -20.11
N LEU A 363 -26.12 -1.08 -21.06
CA LEU A 363 -25.10 -0.70 -22.04
C LEU A 363 -23.91 -0.05 -21.33
N GLY A 364 -24.15 0.89 -20.42
CA GLY A 364 -23.09 1.53 -19.64
C GLY A 364 -22.27 0.52 -18.82
N VAL A 365 -22.93 -0.44 -18.17
CA VAL A 365 -22.26 -1.54 -17.46
C VAL A 365 -21.41 -2.39 -18.42
N ASN A 366 -21.85 -2.60 -19.67
CA ASN A 366 -21.07 -3.33 -20.65
C ASN A 366 -19.86 -2.54 -21.18
N VAL A 367 -20.01 -1.25 -21.43
CA VAL A 367 -18.93 -0.36 -21.86
C VAL A 367 -17.87 -0.25 -20.77
N LEU A 368 -18.29 -0.04 -19.51
CA LEU A 368 -17.38 0.02 -18.37
C LEU A 368 -16.59 -1.28 -18.21
N PHE A 369 -17.22 -2.43 -18.45
CA PHE A 369 -16.54 -3.72 -18.40
C PHE A 369 -15.47 -3.84 -19.49
N GLY A 370 -15.78 -3.41 -20.72
CA GLY A 370 -14.79 -3.39 -21.81
C GLY A 370 -13.62 -2.46 -21.50
N ALA A 371 -13.90 -1.28 -20.94
CA ALA A 371 -12.87 -0.34 -20.49
C ALA A 371 -11.97 -0.94 -19.39
N LEU A 372 -12.55 -1.65 -18.41
CA LEU A 372 -11.78 -2.35 -17.39
C LEU A 372 -10.83 -3.40 -18.00
N VAL A 373 -11.33 -4.25 -18.90
CA VAL A 373 -10.50 -5.27 -19.56
C VAL A 373 -9.37 -4.64 -20.36
N LEU A 374 -9.65 -3.55 -21.09
CA LEU A 374 -8.65 -2.79 -21.83
C LEU A 374 -7.56 -2.25 -20.91
N VAL A 375 -7.95 -1.61 -19.80
CA VAL A 375 -7.00 -1.03 -18.83
C VAL A 375 -6.13 -2.12 -18.21
N VAL A 376 -6.74 -3.22 -17.73
CA VAL A 376 -6.01 -4.31 -17.08
C VAL A 376 -5.03 -4.96 -18.05
N LEU A 377 -5.47 -5.40 -19.24
CA LEU A 377 -4.58 -6.08 -20.18
C LEU A 377 -3.54 -5.12 -20.76
N GLY A 378 -3.93 -3.88 -21.02
CA GLY A 378 -3.04 -2.84 -21.54
C GLY A 378 -1.94 -2.46 -20.55
N SER A 379 -2.27 -2.26 -19.27
CA SER A 379 -1.28 -1.92 -18.25
C SER A 379 -0.28 -3.05 -18.02
N LEU A 380 -0.76 -4.29 -17.85
CA LEU A 380 0.12 -5.44 -17.64
C LEU A 380 1.10 -5.63 -18.80
N ALA A 381 0.63 -5.51 -20.05
CA ALA A 381 1.48 -5.59 -21.23
C ALA A 381 2.49 -4.43 -21.31
N GLY A 382 2.04 -3.21 -21.00
CA GLY A 382 2.89 -2.02 -20.95
C GLY A 382 4.03 -2.16 -19.94
N GLU A 383 3.70 -2.56 -18.72
CA GLU A 383 4.65 -2.80 -17.63
C GLU A 383 5.72 -3.82 -18.03
N TRP A 384 5.31 -4.94 -18.62
CA TRP A 384 6.23 -5.98 -19.08
C TRP A 384 7.18 -5.46 -20.17
N LEU A 385 6.66 -4.74 -21.17
CA LEU A 385 7.48 -4.13 -22.23
C LEU A 385 8.45 -3.09 -21.66
N SER A 386 8.04 -2.33 -20.64
CA SER A 386 8.89 -1.37 -19.96
C SER A 386 10.06 -2.03 -19.24
N VAL A 387 9.78 -3.03 -18.39
CA VAL A 387 10.83 -3.75 -17.64
C VAL A 387 11.80 -4.47 -18.60
N LYS A 388 11.30 -4.97 -19.74
CA LYS A 388 12.14 -5.53 -20.81
C LYS A 388 12.85 -4.47 -21.66
N GLN A 389 12.82 -3.20 -21.25
CA GLN A 389 13.50 -2.05 -21.85
C GLN A 389 13.17 -1.86 -23.34
N ARG A 390 11.91 -2.12 -23.73
CA ARG A 390 11.42 -1.96 -25.11
C ARG A 390 10.88 -0.57 -25.42
N PHE A 391 10.74 0.29 -24.41
CA PHE A 391 10.32 1.69 -24.57
C PHE A 391 11.48 2.67 -24.39
N ALA A 392 11.36 3.82 -25.05
CA ALA A 392 12.10 5.02 -24.65
C ALA A 392 11.64 5.47 -23.24
N LEU A 393 12.51 6.14 -22.49
CA LEU A 393 12.24 6.50 -21.08
C LEU A 393 10.96 7.34 -20.91
N GLU A 394 10.73 8.33 -21.79
CA GLU A 394 9.53 9.16 -21.71
C GLU A 394 8.26 8.37 -22.05
N ALA A 395 8.32 7.48 -23.05
CA ALA A 395 7.19 6.63 -23.43
C ALA A 395 6.87 5.58 -22.35
N SER A 396 7.90 5.11 -21.62
CA SER A 396 7.76 4.17 -20.51
C SER A 396 6.86 4.74 -19.40
N PHE A 397 6.98 6.01 -19.03
CA PHE A 397 6.07 6.61 -18.05
C PHE A 397 4.60 6.62 -18.51
N TRP A 398 4.35 6.82 -19.80
CA TRP A 398 2.99 6.94 -20.34
C TRP A 398 2.30 5.60 -20.62
N PHE A 399 3.00 4.67 -21.25
CA PHE A 399 2.44 3.40 -21.71
C PHE A 399 3.10 2.17 -21.09
N GLY A 400 4.14 2.37 -20.29
CA GLY A 400 4.90 1.33 -19.64
C GLY A 400 4.62 1.27 -18.14
N HIS A 401 5.67 1.56 -17.37
CA HIS A 401 5.72 1.42 -15.92
C HIS A 401 6.04 2.77 -15.27
N GLN A 402 5.21 3.23 -14.32
CA GLN A 402 5.46 4.47 -13.57
C GLN A 402 6.51 4.30 -12.47
N GLY A 403 6.77 3.08 -12.01
CA GLY A 403 7.86 2.78 -11.07
C GLY A 403 7.54 3.01 -9.60
N TYR A 404 6.30 3.35 -9.27
CA TYR A 404 5.85 3.58 -7.90
C TYR A 404 4.77 2.57 -7.55
N GLU A 405 4.98 1.81 -6.48
CA GLU A 405 4.09 0.70 -6.15
C GLU A 405 2.66 1.19 -5.88
N TYR A 406 1.69 0.35 -6.29
CA TYR A 406 0.24 0.59 -6.28
C TYR A 406 -0.29 1.53 -7.37
N VAL A 407 0.59 2.29 -8.02
CA VAL A 407 0.28 3.16 -9.17
C VAL A 407 1.22 2.86 -10.35
N ASP A 408 1.59 1.59 -10.48
CA ASP A 408 2.60 1.10 -11.43
C ASP A 408 2.18 1.26 -12.90
N LEU A 409 0.88 1.12 -13.22
CA LEU A 409 0.36 1.30 -14.57
C LEU A 409 0.79 2.61 -15.22
N GLY A 410 1.19 2.56 -16.48
CA GLY A 410 1.52 3.76 -17.27
C GLY A 410 0.43 4.84 -17.22
N ARG A 411 0.85 6.10 -17.30
CA ARG A 411 -0.03 7.27 -17.14
C ARG A 411 -1.29 7.26 -18.02
N ALA A 412 -1.17 6.78 -19.26
CA ALA A 412 -2.30 6.68 -20.18
C ALA A 412 -3.37 5.70 -19.66
N PHE A 413 -2.95 4.55 -19.13
CA PHE A 413 -3.84 3.57 -18.51
C PHE A 413 -4.42 4.09 -17.20
N GLN A 414 -3.66 4.87 -16.42
CA GLN A 414 -4.15 5.53 -15.21
C GLN A 414 -5.26 6.54 -15.52
N ILE A 415 -5.11 7.34 -16.58
CA ILE A 415 -6.14 8.28 -17.06
C ILE A 415 -7.37 7.52 -17.57
N ALA A 416 -7.16 6.43 -18.31
CA ALA A 416 -8.26 5.58 -18.77
C ALA A 416 -9.03 4.93 -17.61
N LEU A 417 -8.32 4.49 -16.57
CA LEU A 417 -8.92 3.99 -15.32
C LEU A 417 -9.75 5.08 -14.63
N PHE A 418 -9.23 6.30 -14.51
CA PHE A 418 -9.99 7.43 -13.97
C PHE A 418 -11.25 7.72 -14.82
N GLY A 419 -11.14 7.67 -16.15
CA GLY A 419 -12.29 7.78 -17.05
C GLY A 419 -13.32 6.67 -16.83
N GLY A 420 -12.87 5.44 -16.58
CA GLY A 420 -13.71 4.30 -16.17
C GLY A 420 -14.41 4.55 -14.83
N LEU A 421 -13.70 5.07 -13.83
CA LEU A 421 -14.28 5.43 -12.53
C LEU A 421 -15.30 6.57 -12.64
N ALA A 422 -15.05 7.58 -13.49
CA ALA A 422 -16.01 8.65 -13.77
C ALA A 422 -17.27 8.10 -14.46
N LEU A 423 -17.12 7.18 -15.42
CA LEU A 423 -18.26 6.48 -16.03
C LEU A 423 -19.03 5.67 -15.00
N TRP A 424 -18.33 4.92 -14.14
CA TRP A 424 -18.95 4.17 -13.05
C TRP A 424 -19.74 5.09 -12.11
N LEU A 425 -19.15 6.21 -11.69
CA LEU A 425 -19.79 7.20 -10.85
C LEU A 425 -21.07 7.75 -11.51
N PHE A 426 -21.01 8.08 -12.80
CA PHE A 426 -22.18 8.50 -13.56
C PHE A 426 -23.31 7.44 -13.53
N LEU A 427 -22.97 6.16 -13.75
CA LEU A 427 -23.93 5.05 -13.71
C LEU A 427 -24.54 4.87 -12.31
N MET A 428 -23.74 5.03 -11.27
CA MET A 428 -24.18 4.96 -9.86
C MET A 428 -25.12 6.09 -9.51
N LEU A 429 -24.72 7.35 -9.74
CA LEU A 429 -25.53 8.52 -9.41
C LEU A 429 -26.89 8.48 -10.11
N ARG A 430 -26.92 8.09 -11.39
CA ARG A 430 -28.17 7.96 -12.15
C ARG A 430 -29.11 6.90 -11.58
N ALA A 431 -28.57 5.78 -11.11
CA ALA A 431 -29.36 4.70 -10.50
C ALA A 431 -29.79 5.02 -9.06
N LEU A 432 -28.99 5.76 -8.30
CA LEU A 432 -29.29 6.18 -6.92
C LEU A 432 -30.22 7.39 -6.84
N TRP A 433 -30.29 8.23 -7.89
CA TRP A 433 -31.09 9.45 -7.91
C TRP A 433 -32.54 9.31 -7.42
N PRO A 434 -33.30 8.28 -7.84
CA PRO A 434 -34.69 8.11 -7.38
C PRO A 434 -34.80 7.87 -5.88
N ALA A 435 -33.79 7.25 -5.26
CA ALA A 435 -33.75 7.04 -3.82
C ALA A 435 -33.31 8.29 -3.06
N LEU A 436 -32.37 9.07 -3.61
CA LEU A 436 -31.93 10.35 -3.05
C LEU A 436 -33.03 11.41 -2.99
N ALA A 437 -33.97 11.35 -3.94
CA ALA A 437 -35.14 12.22 -4.01
C ALA A 437 -36.22 11.90 -2.97
N ARG A 438 -36.18 10.72 -2.32
CA ARG A 438 -37.16 10.35 -1.27
C ARG A 438 -36.96 11.20 -0.03
N ARG A 439 -38.03 11.43 0.73
CA ARG A 439 -38.01 12.21 1.99
C ARG A 439 -38.30 11.31 3.20
N ASP A 440 -37.64 10.15 3.28
CA ASP A 440 -37.75 9.20 4.38
C ASP A 440 -36.42 9.06 5.17
N MET A 441 -36.43 8.27 6.25
CA MET A 441 -35.23 8.04 7.07
C MET A 441 -34.14 7.21 6.36
N SER A 442 -34.51 6.41 5.35
CA SER A 442 -33.55 5.63 4.57
C SER A 442 -32.64 6.53 3.71
N ARG A 443 -33.10 7.74 3.39
CA ARG A 443 -32.35 8.76 2.65
C ARG A 443 -30.97 9.04 3.25
N HIS A 444 -30.80 8.99 4.57
CA HIS A 444 -29.51 9.26 5.21
C HIS A 444 -28.45 8.21 4.87
N ILE A 445 -28.82 6.93 4.83
CA ILE A 445 -27.91 5.84 4.42
C ILE A 445 -27.58 5.98 2.94
N VAL A 446 -28.59 6.28 2.11
CA VAL A 446 -28.40 6.50 0.66
C VAL A 446 -27.49 7.70 0.40
N LEU A 447 -27.63 8.79 1.17
CA LEU A 447 -26.78 9.96 1.08
C LEU A 447 -25.33 9.63 1.43
N LEU A 448 -25.09 8.90 2.52
CA LEU A 448 -23.75 8.46 2.92
C LEU A 448 -23.13 7.54 1.85
N PHE A 449 -23.88 6.55 1.38
CA PHE A 449 -23.47 5.65 0.31
C PHE A 449 -23.14 6.42 -0.98
N THR A 450 -23.92 7.46 -1.31
CA THR A 450 -23.68 8.31 -2.48
C THR A 450 -22.43 9.16 -2.29
N GLY A 451 -22.22 9.77 -1.12
CA GLY A 451 -21.00 10.52 -0.79
C GLY A 451 -19.75 9.64 -0.89
N ALA A 452 -19.79 8.43 -0.35
CA ALA A 452 -18.70 7.45 -0.47
C ALA A 452 -18.45 7.04 -1.93
N THR A 453 -19.52 6.83 -2.72
CA THR A 453 -19.42 6.55 -4.16
C THR A 453 -18.73 7.70 -4.91
N VAL A 454 -19.09 8.95 -4.61
CA VAL A 454 -18.46 10.15 -5.19
C VAL A 454 -16.99 10.22 -4.78
N ALA A 455 -16.67 9.97 -3.51
CA ALA A 455 -15.30 9.95 -3.03
C ALA A 455 -14.45 8.91 -3.78
N ILE A 456 -14.92 7.65 -3.88
CA ILE A 456 -14.23 6.60 -4.64
C ILE A 456 -14.07 6.98 -6.11
N GLY A 457 -15.10 7.52 -6.76
CA GLY A 457 -15.03 7.86 -8.18
C GLY A 457 -14.05 9.01 -8.47
N MET A 458 -14.02 10.04 -7.62
CA MET A 458 -13.30 11.28 -7.90
C MET A 458 -11.89 11.31 -7.31
N PHE A 459 -11.65 10.75 -6.12
CA PHE A 459 -10.37 10.90 -5.44
C PHE A 459 -9.22 10.16 -6.10
N TYR A 460 -9.49 9.13 -6.92
CA TYR A 460 -8.43 8.52 -7.73
C TYR A 460 -7.72 9.55 -8.63
N GLY A 461 -8.42 10.62 -9.04
CA GLY A 461 -7.88 11.70 -9.86
C GLY A 461 -6.72 12.48 -9.22
N VAL A 462 -6.56 12.44 -7.90
CA VAL A 462 -5.43 13.12 -7.23
C VAL A 462 -4.08 12.49 -7.55
N GLY A 463 -4.06 11.20 -7.94
CA GLY A 463 -2.87 10.53 -8.46
C GLY A 463 -2.38 11.11 -9.80
N LEU A 464 -3.13 12.04 -10.40
CA LEU A 464 -2.77 12.76 -11.61
C LEU A 464 -1.92 14.02 -11.39
N PHE A 465 -1.66 14.41 -10.13
CA PHE A 465 -0.97 15.66 -9.79
C PHE A 465 0.57 15.59 -9.75
N TYR A 466 1.16 14.49 -10.22
CA TYR A 466 2.61 14.38 -10.45
C TYR A 466 2.89 13.88 -11.88
N GLY A 467 4.03 14.31 -12.43
CA GLY A 467 4.55 13.86 -13.73
C GLY A 467 5.82 13.02 -13.59
N ALA A 468 6.44 12.64 -14.70
CA ALA A 468 7.55 11.67 -14.71
C ALA A 468 8.81 12.13 -13.95
N LYS A 469 9.14 13.43 -14.04
CA LYS A 469 10.29 14.09 -13.39
C LYS A 469 9.90 14.95 -12.18
N THR A 470 8.71 14.78 -11.61
CA THR A 470 8.36 15.45 -10.35
C THR A 470 9.28 14.99 -9.22
N HIS A 471 9.51 15.86 -8.25
CA HIS A 471 10.31 15.54 -7.07
C HIS A 471 9.73 14.34 -6.29
N LEU A 472 10.59 13.41 -5.86
CA LEU A 472 10.17 12.16 -5.21
C LEU A 472 9.24 12.38 -3.99
N SER A 473 9.58 13.26 -3.05
CA SER A 473 8.70 13.56 -1.89
C SER A 473 7.29 14.05 -2.27
N ILE A 474 7.16 14.74 -3.40
CA ILE A 474 5.86 15.24 -3.89
C ILE A 474 5.07 14.09 -4.53
N MET A 475 5.74 13.21 -5.27
CA MET A 475 5.14 11.99 -5.80
C MET A 475 4.65 11.10 -4.68
N GLU A 476 5.47 10.89 -3.65
CA GLU A 476 5.11 10.14 -2.45
C GLU A 476 3.86 10.72 -1.78
N TYR A 477 3.83 12.05 -1.59
CA TYR A 477 2.65 12.72 -1.03
C TYR A 477 1.37 12.41 -1.82
N TRP A 478 1.35 12.60 -3.14
CA TRP A 478 0.15 12.33 -3.94
C TRP A 478 -0.16 10.84 -4.10
N ARG A 479 0.85 9.97 -4.08
CA ARG A 479 0.69 8.53 -4.12
C ARG A 479 -0.10 8.04 -2.92
N TRP A 480 0.26 8.48 -1.71
CA TRP A 480 -0.42 8.05 -0.50
C TRP A 480 -1.85 8.57 -0.36
N TRP A 481 -2.23 9.64 -1.07
CA TRP A 481 -3.65 10.01 -1.21
C TRP A 481 -4.46 8.94 -1.97
N VAL A 482 -3.87 8.26 -2.95
CA VAL A 482 -4.55 7.19 -3.70
C VAL A 482 -4.44 5.84 -3.00
N VAL A 483 -3.34 5.59 -2.29
CA VAL A 483 -3.14 4.29 -1.62
C VAL A 483 -3.81 4.26 -0.26
N HIS A 484 -3.44 5.15 0.66
CA HIS A 484 -4.01 5.17 1.99
C HIS A 484 -5.42 5.78 1.96
N LEU A 485 -5.59 7.02 1.49
CA LEU A 485 -6.90 7.66 1.65
C LEU A 485 -8.01 7.06 0.75
N TRP A 486 -7.68 6.71 -0.50
CA TRP A 486 -8.66 6.15 -1.43
C TRP A 486 -8.96 4.66 -1.22
N VAL A 487 -7.95 3.81 -1.00
CA VAL A 487 -8.19 2.39 -0.67
C VAL A 487 -8.63 2.25 0.78
N GLU A 488 -7.84 2.73 1.74
CA GLU A 488 -8.08 2.47 3.16
C GLU A 488 -9.32 3.25 3.65
N GLY A 489 -9.30 4.58 3.47
CA GLY A 489 -10.34 5.48 3.99
C GLY A 489 -11.69 5.33 3.29
N PHE A 490 -11.76 5.56 1.98
CA PHE A 490 -13.07 5.64 1.30
C PHE A 490 -13.73 4.29 1.02
N MET A 491 -12.95 3.22 0.78
CA MET A 491 -13.55 1.90 0.59
C MET A 491 -14.18 1.37 1.88
N GLU A 492 -13.59 1.65 3.04
CA GLU A 492 -14.17 1.27 4.33
C GLU A 492 -15.51 1.99 4.59
N VAL A 493 -15.58 3.29 4.31
CA VAL A 493 -16.84 4.07 4.42
C VAL A 493 -17.90 3.54 3.46
N PHE A 494 -17.52 3.23 2.20
CA PHE A 494 -18.43 2.65 1.22
C PHE A 494 -18.96 1.29 1.67
N ALA A 495 -18.07 0.41 2.16
CA ALA A 495 -18.42 -0.92 2.63
C ALA A 495 -19.37 -0.87 3.83
N THR A 496 -19.05 -0.04 4.81
CA THR A 496 -19.87 0.20 6.01
C THR A 496 -21.26 0.69 5.62
N ALA A 497 -21.35 1.66 4.70
CA ALA A 497 -22.63 2.15 4.19
C ALA A 497 -23.41 1.09 3.40
N ALA A 498 -22.72 0.28 2.59
CA ALA A 498 -23.33 -0.79 1.80
C ALA A 498 -23.88 -1.91 2.70
N ILE A 499 -23.13 -2.34 3.72
CA ILE A 499 -23.55 -3.36 4.69
C ILE A 499 -24.72 -2.85 5.53
N ALA A 500 -24.65 -1.60 6.03
CA ALA A 500 -25.74 -0.97 6.76
C ALA A 500 -27.02 -0.89 5.90
N PHE A 501 -26.88 -0.55 4.61
CA PHE A 501 -27.99 -0.58 3.68
C PHE A 501 -28.55 -2.01 3.47
N LEU A 502 -27.67 -3.00 3.32
CA LEU A 502 -28.09 -4.39 3.13
C LEU A 502 -28.88 -4.91 4.34
N PHE A 503 -28.39 -4.72 5.56
CA PHE A 503 -29.07 -5.19 6.78
C PHE A 503 -30.37 -4.46 7.07
N THR A 504 -30.48 -3.18 6.70
CA THR A 504 -31.77 -2.46 6.79
C THR A 504 -32.77 -2.97 5.78
N ARG A 505 -32.34 -3.31 4.54
CA ARG A 505 -33.20 -3.94 3.54
C ARG A 505 -33.62 -5.36 3.88
N LEU A 506 -32.78 -6.10 4.60
CA LEU A 506 -33.10 -7.41 5.15
C LEU A 506 -34.04 -7.33 6.37
N GLY A 507 -34.42 -6.13 6.82
CA GLY A 507 -35.29 -5.92 7.97
C GLY A 507 -34.67 -6.34 9.32
N LEU A 508 -33.34 -6.52 9.36
CA LEU A 508 -32.62 -6.98 10.55
C LEU A 508 -32.23 -5.83 11.47
N VAL A 509 -32.04 -4.64 10.90
CA VAL A 509 -31.66 -3.42 11.60
C VAL A 509 -32.62 -2.30 11.22
N ARG A 510 -33.02 -1.47 12.20
CA ARG A 510 -33.88 -0.32 11.94
C ARG A 510 -33.12 0.75 11.14
N PRO A 511 -33.73 1.39 10.12
CA PRO A 511 -33.05 2.39 9.28
C PRO A 511 -32.41 3.55 10.06
N ASP A 512 -33.02 3.97 11.17
CA ASP A 512 -32.54 5.08 11.99
C ASP A 512 -31.34 4.72 12.88
N SER A 513 -31.27 3.48 13.40
CA SER A 513 -30.10 2.98 14.12
C SER A 513 -28.94 2.78 13.14
N ALA A 514 -29.19 2.13 12.00
CA ALA A 514 -28.18 1.94 10.95
C ALA A 514 -27.62 3.27 10.42
N ALA A 515 -28.46 4.28 10.19
CA ALA A 515 -28.00 5.60 9.75
C ALA A 515 -27.12 6.28 10.80
N ARG A 516 -27.51 6.22 12.09
CA ARG A 516 -26.74 6.81 13.19
C ARG A 516 -25.39 6.12 13.36
N ALA A 517 -25.38 4.79 13.37
CA ALA A 517 -24.17 3.98 13.49
C ALA A 517 -23.22 4.22 12.33
N ALA A 518 -23.71 4.16 11.08
CA ALA A 518 -22.88 4.35 9.90
C ALA A 518 -22.24 5.75 9.83
N ILE A 519 -23.01 6.82 10.11
CA ILE A 519 -22.44 8.19 10.10
C ILE A 519 -21.43 8.37 11.24
N LEU A 520 -21.72 7.88 12.44
CA LEU A 520 -20.79 7.97 13.57
C LEU A 520 -19.49 7.21 13.29
N SER A 521 -19.60 5.99 12.79
CA SER A 521 -18.47 5.16 12.37
C SER A 521 -17.63 5.90 11.32
N THR A 522 -18.26 6.47 10.30
CA THR A 522 -17.57 7.30 9.29
C THR A 522 -16.87 8.51 9.90
N CYS A 523 -17.46 9.21 10.88
CA CYS A 523 -16.77 10.31 11.56
C CYS A 523 -15.50 9.83 12.28
N ILE A 524 -15.59 8.68 12.98
CA ILE A 524 -14.47 8.12 13.74
C ILE A 524 -13.35 7.67 12.80
N PHE A 525 -13.68 7.02 11.68
CA PHE A 525 -12.68 6.61 10.69
C PHE A 525 -12.03 7.81 9.99
N LEU A 526 -12.81 8.82 9.58
CA LEU A 526 -12.26 9.94 8.80
C LEU A 526 -11.52 10.99 9.64
N VAL A 527 -11.82 11.12 10.94
CA VAL A 527 -11.11 12.09 11.80
C VAL A 527 -9.64 11.71 11.97
N SER A 528 -9.35 10.42 11.99
CA SER A 528 -8.01 9.86 12.09
C SER A 528 -7.42 9.56 10.71
N GLY A 529 -8.18 8.88 9.83
CA GLY A 529 -7.73 8.41 8.51
C GLY A 529 -7.30 9.50 7.53
N ILE A 530 -7.96 10.67 7.51
CA ILE A 530 -7.57 11.74 6.58
C ILE A 530 -6.15 12.24 6.91
N PRO A 531 -5.87 12.80 8.10
CA PRO A 531 -4.52 13.25 8.47
C PRO A 531 -3.53 12.11 8.75
N GLY A 532 -3.98 10.90 9.08
CA GLY A 532 -3.11 9.75 9.33
C GLY A 532 -2.35 9.25 8.10
N THR A 533 -2.77 9.64 6.88
CA THR A 533 -2.00 9.49 5.62
C THR A 533 -0.50 9.80 5.78
N PHE A 534 -0.15 10.75 6.66
CA PHE A 534 1.22 11.16 6.89
C PHE A 534 2.13 10.13 7.58
N HIS A 535 1.61 9.01 8.10
CA HIS A 535 2.48 7.95 8.62
C HIS A 535 3.37 7.31 7.55
N HIS A 536 2.98 7.41 6.28
CA HIS A 536 3.81 6.96 5.16
C HIS A 536 4.87 7.99 4.73
N LEU A 537 4.86 9.19 5.33
CA LEU A 537 5.68 10.31 4.89
C LEU A 537 6.76 10.70 5.90
N TYR A 538 6.91 9.96 7.01
CA TYR A 538 7.85 10.27 8.09
C TYR A 538 9.29 10.46 7.61
N PHE A 539 9.73 9.62 6.67
CA PHE A 539 11.13 9.54 6.26
C PHE A 539 11.34 9.82 4.76
N SER A 540 10.32 10.30 4.05
CA SER A 540 10.37 10.57 2.61
C SER A 540 10.61 12.05 2.27
N GLY A 541 11.52 12.70 3.01
CA GLY A 541 11.92 14.10 2.77
C GLY A 541 10.98 15.17 3.36
N THR A 542 10.16 14.84 4.36
CA THR A 542 9.18 15.76 4.96
C THR A 542 9.66 16.34 6.30
N PRO A 543 9.14 17.51 6.73
CA PRO A 543 9.51 18.09 8.02
C PRO A 543 8.87 17.36 9.21
N VAL A 544 9.45 17.54 10.40
CA VAL A 544 8.95 16.99 11.69
C VAL A 544 7.45 17.24 11.94
N SER A 545 6.90 18.36 11.47
CA SER A 545 5.47 18.65 11.62
C SER A 545 4.57 17.62 10.93
N VAL A 546 5.00 17.07 9.79
CA VAL A 546 4.28 16.01 9.07
C VAL A 546 4.30 14.71 9.89
N MET A 547 5.45 14.36 10.45
CA MET A 547 5.59 13.22 11.35
C MET A 547 4.71 13.34 12.59
N ALA A 548 4.68 14.51 13.22
CA ALA A 548 3.86 14.78 14.40
C ALA A 548 2.35 14.57 14.15
N VAL A 549 1.85 15.12 13.04
CA VAL A 549 0.45 14.96 12.62
C VAL A 549 0.18 13.49 12.29
N GLY A 550 1.01 12.87 11.44
CA GLY A 550 0.83 11.48 11.06
C GLY A 550 0.78 10.57 12.28
N ALA A 551 1.75 10.65 13.19
CA ALA A 551 1.81 9.81 14.38
C ALA A 551 0.60 9.97 15.30
N SER A 552 0.16 11.21 15.52
CA SER A 552 -0.95 11.48 16.44
C SER A 552 -2.28 10.96 15.89
N PHE A 553 -2.54 11.17 14.59
CA PHE A 553 -3.81 10.81 13.98
C PHE A 553 -3.88 9.35 13.56
N SER A 554 -2.80 8.76 13.04
CA SER A 554 -2.80 7.33 12.68
C SER A 554 -2.95 6.42 13.89
N ALA A 555 -2.42 6.82 15.06
CA ALA A 555 -2.68 6.09 16.30
C ALA A 555 -4.17 6.08 16.67
N LEU A 556 -4.93 7.13 16.35
CA LEU A 556 -6.36 7.19 16.59
C LEU A 556 -7.16 6.30 15.62
N GLU A 557 -6.59 5.89 14.48
CA GLU A 557 -7.26 4.96 13.54
C GLU A 557 -7.43 3.57 14.13
N VAL A 558 -6.52 3.16 15.02
CA VAL A 558 -6.54 1.85 15.67
C VAL A 558 -7.62 1.78 16.75
N VAL A 559 -8.02 2.93 17.32
CA VAL A 559 -9.01 3.03 18.39
C VAL A 559 -10.34 2.32 18.07
N PRO A 560 -11.02 2.61 16.94
CA PRO A 560 -12.24 1.88 16.57
C PRO A 560 -11.99 0.38 16.33
N LEU A 561 -10.82 0.00 15.81
CA LEU A 561 -10.50 -1.38 15.43
C LEU A 561 -10.49 -2.34 16.63
N VAL A 562 -10.13 -1.85 17.82
CA VAL A 562 -10.18 -2.64 19.06
C VAL A 562 -11.62 -3.04 19.43
N LEU A 563 -12.62 -2.26 19.02
CA LEU A 563 -14.03 -2.48 19.35
C LEU A 563 -14.80 -3.25 18.26
N VAL A 564 -14.19 -3.47 17.10
CA VAL A 564 -14.79 -4.19 15.96
C VAL A 564 -15.22 -5.62 16.34
N GLY A 565 -14.62 -6.22 17.38
CA GLY A 565 -15.05 -7.52 17.91
C GLY A 565 -16.52 -7.56 18.38
N MET A 566 -17.03 -6.45 18.91
CA MET A 566 -18.45 -6.33 19.30
C MET A 566 -19.36 -6.36 18.06
N GLU A 567 -19.01 -5.59 17.03
CA GLU A 567 -19.73 -5.57 15.75
C GLU A 567 -19.67 -6.92 15.03
N ALA A 568 -18.53 -7.61 15.11
CA ALA A 568 -18.35 -8.96 14.58
C ALA A 568 -19.29 -9.96 15.25
N HIS A 569 -19.40 -9.90 16.58
CA HIS A 569 -20.30 -10.76 17.34
C HIS A 569 -21.77 -10.48 17.01
N GLU A 570 -22.16 -9.22 16.91
CA GLU A 570 -23.53 -8.84 16.49
C GLU A 570 -23.84 -9.34 15.07
N THR A 571 -22.93 -9.12 14.13
CA THR A 571 -23.04 -9.59 12.75
C THR A 571 -23.16 -11.12 12.68
N TRP A 572 -22.34 -11.83 13.46
CA TRP A 572 -22.43 -13.29 13.57
C TRP A 572 -23.78 -13.74 14.14
N ARG A 573 -24.33 -13.05 15.15
CA ARG A 573 -25.66 -13.36 15.70
C ARG A 573 -26.78 -13.16 14.68
N MET A 574 -26.63 -12.25 13.71
CA MET A 574 -27.66 -12.00 12.69
C MET A 574 -27.98 -13.23 11.85
N GLN A 575 -27.01 -14.11 11.58
CA GLN A 575 -27.24 -15.32 10.77
C GLN A 575 -28.23 -16.31 11.41
N HIS A 576 -28.46 -16.22 12.72
CA HIS A 576 -29.33 -17.12 13.48
C HIS A 576 -30.74 -16.55 13.73
N ARG A 577 -31.04 -15.35 13.20
CA ARG A 577 -32.31 -14.65 13.52
C ARG A 577 -33.53 -15.16 12.76
N SER A 578 -33.35 -15.83 11.63
CA SER A 578 -34.44 -16.43 10.87
C SER A 578 -33.94 -17.62 10.03
N ALA A 579 -34.82 -18.56 9.72
CA ALA A 579 -34.45 -19.77 8.97
C ALA A 579 -33.85 -19.46 7.58
N TRP A 580 -34.35 -18.43 6.91
CA TRP A 580 -33.87 -18.04 5.58
C TRP A 580 -32.46 -17.43 5.58
N MET A 581 -31.95 -16.98 6.73
CA MET A 581 -30.59 -16.44 6.86
C MET A 581 -29.49 -17.48 6.61
N GLN A 582 -29.83 -18.78 6.68
CA GLN A 582 -28.90 -19.85 6.32
C GLN A 582 -28.39 -19.72 4.88
N ALA A 583 -29.21 -19.18 3.96
CA ALA A 583 -28.78 -18.92 2.58
C ALA A 583 -27.65 -17.88 2.48
N TYR A 584 -27.48 -17.04 3.50
CA TYR A 584 -26.49 -15.96 3.60
C TYR A 584 -25.37 -16.24 4.61
N ARG A 585 -25.32 -17.45 5.18
CA ARG A 585 -24.31 -17.86 6.18
C ARG A 585 -22.89 -17.54 5.73
N TRP A 586 -22.49 -17.96 4.53
CA TRP A 586 -21.12 -17.78 4.04
C TRP A 586 -20.75 -16.30 3.84
N PRO A 587 -21.54 -15.46 3.13
CA PRO A 587 -21.29 -14.02 3.10
C PRO A 587 -21.05 -13.41 4.48
N ILE A 588 -21.87 -13.78 5.47
CA ILE A 588 -21.74 -13.29 6.85
C ILE A 588 -20.45 -13.78 7.51
N GLN A 589 -20.07 -15.05 7.31
CA GLN A 589 -18.80 -15.57 7.82
C GLN A 589 -17.59 -14.83 7.24
N PHE A 590 -17.62 -14.48 5.94
CA PHE A 590 -16.60 -13.62 5.34
C PHE A 590 -16.58 -12.24 6.03
N PHE A 591 -17.72 -11.59 6.27
CA PHE A 591 -17.75 -10.30 7.00
C PHE A 591 -17.28 -10.40 8.45
N VAL A 592 -17.51 -11.53 9.13
CA VAL A 592 -16.95 -11.77 10.48
C VAL A 592 -15.43 -11.92 10.41
N ALA A 593 -14.90 -12.59 9.38
CA ALA A 593 -13.46 -12.69 9.17
C ALA A 593 -12.81 -11.34 8.82
N VAL A 594 -13.51 -10.49 8.05
CA VAL A 594 -13.10 -9.09 7.82
C VAL A 594 -12.88 -8.38 9.14
N ALA A 595 -13.83 -8.48 10.08
CA ALA A 595 -13.72 -7.85 11.39
C ALA A 595 -12.52 -8.37 12.20
N PHE A 596 -12.25 -9.68 12.15
CA PHE A 596 -11.06 -10.28 12.79
C PHE A 596 -9.76 -9.72 12.20
N TRP A 597 -9.62 -9.71 10.87
CA TRP A 597 -8.42 -9.22 10.21
C TRP A 597 -8.31 -7.70 10.22
N ASN A 598 -9.40 -6.97 10.42
CA ASN A 598 -9.34 -5.52 10.63
C ASN A 598 -8.66 -5.23 11.98
N PHE A 599 -9.03 -5.97 13.03
CA PHE A 599 -8.34 -5.88 14.32
C PHE A 599 -6.89 -6.38 14.25
N VAL A 600 -6.64 -7.59 13.73
CA VAL A 600 -5.30 -8.20 13.75
C VAL A 600 -4.37 -7.58 12.71
N GLY A 601 -4.83 -7.47 11.47
CA GLY A 601 -4.05 -6.97 10.34
C GLY A 601 -3.85 -5.45 10.36
N ALA A 602 -4.94 -4.69 10.38
CA ALA A 602 -4.86 -3.23 10.39
C ALA A 602 -4.57 -2.66 11.79
N GLY A 603 -5.17 -3.22 12.84
CA GLY A 603 -4.95 -2.76 14.22
C GLY A 603 -3.60 -3.19 14.80
N VAL A 604 -3.42 -4.49 15.09
CA VAL A 604 -2.23 -5.01 15.79
C VAL A 604 -0.98 -4.86 14.93
N PHE A 605 -0.97 -5.42 13.71
CA PHE A 605 0.21 -5.34 12.84
C PHE A 605 0.40 -3.96 12.21
N GLY A 606 -0.65 -3.17 12.03
CA GLY A 606 -0.52 -1.77 11.63
C GLY A 606 0.12 -0.93 12.73
N PHE A 607 -0.36 -1.02 13.98
CA PHE A 607 0.23 -0.25 15.08
C PHE A 607 1.63 -0.71 15.45
N LEU A 608 1.98 -1.99 15.23
CA LEU A 608 3.35 -2.49 15.42
C LEU A 608 4.38 -1.66 14.66
N ILE A 609 4.04 -1.20 13.45
CA ILE A 609 4.94 -0.43 12.58
C ILE A 609 4.58 1.06 12.53
N ASN A 610 3.59 1.53 13.29
CA ASN A 610 3.07 2.89 13.14
C ASN A 610 3.87 3.98 13.89
N PRO A 611 4.24 3.83 15.18
CA PRO A 611 4.97 4.89 15.89
C PRO A 611 6.27 5.25 15.15
N PRO A 612 6.61 6.55 15.00
CA PRO A 612 7.82 6.96 14.29
C PRO A 612 9.10 6.25 14.72
N ILE A 613 9.23 5.89 16.00
CA ILE A 613 10.39 5.18 16.54
C ILE A 613 10.45 3.73 16.08
N ALA A 614 9.30 3.05 16.00
CA ALA A 614 9.22 1.70 15.47
C ALA A 614 9.46 1.73 13.96
N LEU A 615 8.75 2.61 13.25
CA LEU A 615 8.88 2.73 11.79
C LEU A 615 10.29 3.12 11.36
N TYR A 616 11.03 3.90 12.15
CA TYR A 616 12.41 4.27 11.85
C TYR A 616 13.32 3.07 11.58
N TYR A 617 13.15 1.99 12.37
CA TYR A 617 13.93 0.76 12.21
C TYR A 617 13.24 -0.29 11.33
N MET A 618 11.90 -0.21 11.20
CA MET A 618 11.09 -1.25 10.56
C MET A 618 10.61 -0.89 9.14
N GLN A 619 10.75 0.37 8.71
CA GLN A 619 10.37 0.79 7.36
C GLN A 619 11.23 0.06 6.32
N GLY A 620 10.55 -0.58 5.36
CA GLY A 620 11.22 -1.39 4.35
C GLY A 620 11.58 -2.81 4.81
N LEU A 621 11.05 -3.32 5.93
CA LEU A 621 11.31 -4.70 6.38
C LEU A 621 10.11 -5.62 6.14
N ASN A 622 10.28 -6.94 6.33
CA ASN A 622 9.22 -7.92 6.16
C ASN A 622 8.03 -7.79 7.15
N THR A 623 8.10 -6.89 8.13
CA THR A 623 6.94 -6.51 8.94
C THR A 623 5.90 -5.69 8.17
N THR A 624 6.31 -4.93 7.15
CA THR A 624 5.37 -4.24 6.25
C THR A 624 4.52 -5.22 5.43
N PRO A 625 5.05 -6.26 4.76
CA PRO A 625 4.22 -7.24 4.09
C PRO A 625 3.39 -8.10 5.03
N VAL A 626 3.77 -8.28 6.31
CA VAL A 626 2.86 -8.88 7.33
C VAL A 626 1.58 -8.05 7.43
N HIS A 627 1.71 -6.75 7.70
CA HIS A 627 0.58 -5.83 7.76
C HIS A 627 -0.17 -5.78 6.41
N ALA A 628 0.54 -5.63 5.30
CA ALA A 628 -0.08 -5.46 3.98
C ALA A 628 -0.93 -6.68 3.57
N HIS A 629 -0.44 -7.92 3.74
CA HIS A 629 -1.24 -9.10 3.41
C HIS A 629 -2.43 -9.26 4.37
N ALA A 630 -2.21 -9.06 5.67
CA ALA A 630 -3.25 -9.19 6.68
C ALA A 630 -4.36 -8.13 6.53
N ALA A 631 -4.00 -6.89 6.21
CA ALA A 631 -4.94 -5.79 6.04
C ALA A 631 -5.59 -5.80 4.65
N LEU A 632 -4.81 -5.83 3.56
CA LEU A 632 -5.36 -5.71 2.21
C LEU A 632 -6.24 -6.90 1.84
N PHE A 633 -5.73 -8.13 2.01
CA PHE A 633 -6.54 -9.32 1.72
C PHE A 633 -7.50 -9.64 2.86
N GLY A 634 -7.05 -9.63 4.11
CA GLY A 634 -7.88 -10.00 5.26
C GLY A 634 -9.07 -9.07 5.49
N VAL A 635 -8.95 -7.77 5.18
CA VAL A 635 -10.06 -6.82 5.25
C VAL A 635 -10.74 -6.68 3.89
N TYR A 636 -10.10 -6.01 2.94
CA TYR A 636 -10.75 -5.65 1.68
C TYR A 636 -10.96 -6.87 0.77
N GLY A 637 -10.04 -7.82 0.76
CA GLY A 637 -10.17 -9.04 -0.03
C GLY A 637 -11.34 -9.92 0.43
N LEU A 638 -11.40 -10.26 1.73
CA LEU A 638 -12.51 -11.04 2.28
C LEU A 638 -13.85 -10.30 2.16
N LEU A 639 -13.86 -8.98 2.32
CA LEU A 639 -15.04 -8.14 2.11
C LEU A 639 -15.53 -8.21 0.66
N SER A 640 -14.63 -8.05 -0.32
CA SER A 640 -14.93 -8.19 -1.73
C SER A 640 -15.54 -9.56 -2.05
N LEU A 641 -14.96 -10.64 -1.51
CA LEU A 641 -15.48 -11.99 -1.72
C LEU A 641 -16.85 -12.20 -1.05
N GLY A 642 -17.06 -11.63 0.14
CA GLY A 642 -18.36 -11.62 0.80
C GLY A 642 -19.43 -10.92 -0.05
N LEU A 643 -19.12 -9.75 -0.61
CA LEU A 643 -20.01 -9.01 -1.53
C LEU A 643 -20.28 -9.79 -2.82
N VAL A 644 -19.27 -10.43 -3.40
CA VAL A 644 -19.42 -11.32 -4.57
C VAL A 644 -20.38 -12.47 -4.25
N LEU A 645 -20.25 -13.11 -3.09
CA LEU A 645 -21.17 -14.16 -2.66
C LEU A 645 -22.61 -13.65 -2.52
N VAL A 646 -22.82 -12.44 -1.97
CA VAL A 646 -24.16 -11.81 -1.92
C VAL A 646 -24.73 -11.62 -3.33
N MET A 647 -23.94 -11.09 -4.27
CA MET A 647 -24.38 -10.91 -5.65
C MET A 647 -24.70 -12.24 -6.32
N LEU A 648 -23.84 -13.25 -6.18
CA LEU A 648 -24.06 -14.59 -6.74
C LEU A 648 -25.32 -15.26 -6.18
N ARG A 649 -25.58 -15.13 -4.88
CA ARG A 649 -26.82 -15.63 -4.26
C ARG A 649 -28.05 -15.02 -4.90
N ARG A 650 -28.03 -13.72 -5.20
CA ARG A 650 -29.15 -13.03 -5.84
C ARG A 650 -29.25 -13.31 -7.32
N LEU A 651 -28.14 -13.48 -8.04
CA LEU A 651 -28.13 -13.82 -9.46
C LEU A 651 -28.62 -15.25 -9.74
N ARG A 652 -28.42 -16.16 -8.79
CA ARG A 652 -28.85 -17.57 -8.86
C ARG A 652 -29.56 -17.96 -7.56
N PRO A 653 -30.80 -17.47 -7.32
CA PRO A 653 -31.51 -17.70 -6.06
C PRO A 653 -31.79 -19.18 -5.78
N ASP A 654 -32.12 -19.94 -6.83
CA ASP A 654 -32.49 -21.36 -6.71
C ASP A 654 -31.28 -22.32 -6.67
N ALA A 655 -30.05 -21.79 -6.78
CA ALA A 655 -28.86 -22.62 -6.75
C ALA A 655 -28.54 -23.13 -5.34
N VAL A 656 -28.49 -24.45 -5.19
CA VAL A 656 -27.99 -25.10 -3.97
C VAL A 656 -26.47 -24.98 -3.93
N TRP A 657 -25.95 -24.34 -2.88
CA TRP A 657 -24.51 -24.10 -2.76
C TRP A 657 -23.79 -25.33 -2.22
N ASN A 658 -22.64 -25.66 -2.81
CA ASN A 658 -21.76 -26.69 -2.28
C ASN A 658 -20.99 -26.13 -1.07
N GLU A 659 -21.53 -26.37 0.13
CA GLU A 659 -20.93 -25.87 1.38
C GLU A 659 -19.54 -26.45 1.66
N ALA A 660 -19.23 -27.66 1.19
CA ALA A 660 -17.91 -28.25 1.39
C ALA A 660 -16.82 -27.43 0.69
N ARG A 661 -17.07 -26.99 -0.55
CA ARG A 661 -16.13 -26.14 -1.31
C ARG A 661 -15.96 -24.77 -0.65
N LEU A 662 -17.06 -24.16 -0.21
CA LEU A 662 -17.02 -22.87 0.49
C LEU A 662 -16.30 -22.95 1.84
N ARG A 663 -16.45 -24.06 2.56
CA ARG A 663 -15.72 -24.31 3.82
C ARG A 663 -14.22 -24.41 3.59
N VAL A 664 -13.79 -25.15 2.57
CA VAL A 664 -12.37 -25.22 2.18
C VAL A 664 -11.88 -23.86 1.73
N ALA A 665 -12.66 -23.12 0.95
CA ALA A 665 -12.31 -21.77 0.52
C ALA A 665 -12.08 -20.82 1.70
N PHE A 666 -13.06 -20.73 2.60
CA PHE A 666 -13.01 -19.84 3.75
C PHE A 666 -11.84 -20.18 4.68
N TRP A 667 -11.72 -21.43 5.12
CA TRP A 667 -10.67 -21.80 6.06
C TRP A 667 -9.29 -21.87 5.39
N GLY A 668 -9.20 -22.32 4.14
CA GLY A 668 -7.93 -22.34 3.39
C GLY A 668 -7.34 -20.94 3.24
N MET A 669 -8.16 -19.95 2.87
CA MET A 669 -7.69 -18.56 2.78
C MET A 669 -7.33 -17.96 4.15
N ASN A 670 -8.13 -18.17 5.20
CA ASN A 670 -7.85 -17.61 6.52
C ASN A 670 -6.66 -18.28 7.23
N VAL A 671 -6.62 -19.61 7.23
CA VAL A 671 -5.53 -20.39 7.86
C VAL A 671 -4.26 -20.23 7.03
N GLY A 672 -4.34 -20.27 5.69
CA GLY A 672 -3.18 -20.03 4.83
C GLY A 672 -2.53 -18.67 5.07
N LEU A 673 -3.35 -17.61 5.16
CA LEU A 673 -2.91 -16.25 5.51
C LEU A 673 -2.24 -16.21 6.90
N GLY A 674 -2.85 -16.85 7.90
CA GLY A 674 -2.26 -16.93 9.25
C GLY A 674 -0.94 -17.69 9.27
N LEU A 675 -0.85 -18.81 8.56
CA LEU A 675 0.34 -19.66 8.50
C LEU A 675 1.50 -18.96 7.77
N MET A 676 1.26 -18.32 6.61
CA MET A 676 2.32 -17.64 5.88
C MET A 676 2.91 -16.46 6.68
N ILE A 677 2.08 -15.80 7.50
CA ILE A 677 2.53 -14.75 8.43
C ILE A 677 3.34 -15.37 9.57
N ALA A 678 2.77 -16.35 10.28
CA ALA A 678 3.35 -16.87 11.52
C ALA A 678 4.63 -17.70 11.30
N LEU A 679 4.69 -18.47 10.22
CA LEU A 679 5.81 -19.38 9.93
C LEU A 679 6.96 -18.70 9.18
N SER A 680 6.73 -17.56 8.53
CA SER A 680 7.69 -16.95 7.60
C SER A 680 7.82 -15.44 7.77
N LEU A 681 6.83 -14.67 7.33
CA LEU A 681 6.96 -13.21 7.19
C LEU A 681 7.25 -12.51 8.52
N LEU A 682 6.54 -12.88 9.59
CA LEU A 682 6.72 -12.25 10.90
C LEU A 682 8.07 -12.61 11.54
N PRO A 683 8.48 -13.90 11.64
CA PRO A 683 9.82 -14.25 12.11
C PRO A 683 10.95 -13.54 11.35
N ILE A 684 10.87 -13.50 10.01
CA ILE A 684 11.86 -12.80 9.18
C ILE A 684 11.84 -11.30 9.49
N GLY A 685 10.65 -10.68 9.53
CA GLY A 685 10.51 -9.26 9.82
C GLY A 685 11.08 -8.87 11.19
N LEU A 686 10.87 -9.70 12.22
CA LEU A 686 11.43 -9.47 13.56
C LEU A 686 12.96 -9.65 13.59
N ALA A 687 13.50 -10.66 12.90
CA ALA A 687 14.94 -10.85 12.77
C ALA A 687 15.60 -9.67 12.04
N GLN A 688 14.98 -9.19 10.96
CA GLN A 688 15.43 -7.99 10.26
C GLN A 688 15.33 -6.74 11.15
N ALA A 689 14.25 -6.58 11.91
CA ALA A 689 14.09 -5.42 12.80
C ALA A 689 15.19 -5.41 13.87
N TRP A 690 15.51 -6.57 14.44
CA TRP A 690 16.63 -6.72 15.37
C TRP A 690 17.96 -6.33 14.73
N ALA A 691 18.25 -6.83 13.53
CA ALA A 691 19.46 -6.50 12.79
C ALA A 691 19.55 -5.00 12.40
N SER A 692 18.40 -4.40 12.06
CA SER A 692 18.27 -2.98 11.74
C SER A 692 18.58 -2.10 12.95
N VAL A 693 18.12 -2.49 14.14
CA VAL A 693 18.42 -1.81 15.41
C VAL A 693 19.88 -1.98 15.82
N ASP A 694 20.42 -3.18 15.71
CA ASP A 694 21.78 -3.52 16.17
C ASP A 694 22.88 -2.91 15.28
N ARG A 695 22.74 -3.04 13.94
CA ARG A 695 23.79 -2.66 12.98
C ARG A 695 23.41 -1.53 12.05
N GLY A 696 22.17 -1.51 11.58
CA GLY A 696 21.69 -0.55 10.57
C GLY A 696 20.78 -1.18 9.52
N LEU A 697 20.01 -0.35 8.83
CA LEU A 697 19.05 -0.83 7.83
C LEU A 697 19.74 -1.49 6.64
N TRP A 698 20.91 -0.97 6.23
CA TRP A 698 21.71 -1.52 5.13
C TRP A 698 22.01 -3.01 5.35
N TYR A 699 22.33 -3.40 6.59
CA TYR A 699 22.66 -4.78 6.93
C TYR A 699 21.40 -5.66 6.95
N ALA A 700 20.31 -5.21 7.55
CA ALA A 700 19.04 -5.95 7.59
C ALA A 700 18.46 -6.23 6.19
N ARG A 701 18.89 -5.47 5.17
CA ARG A 701 18.47 -5.57 3.76
C ARG A 701 19.54 -6.14 2.84
N SER A 702 20.73 -6.48 3.34
CA SER A 702 21.83 -6.99 2.53
C SER A 702 21.62 -8.47 2.14
N ALA A 703 22.28 -8.90 1.06
CA ALA A 703 22.34 -10.32 0.71
C ALA A 703 22.99 -11.16 1.82
N GLU A 704 23.99 -10.60 2.53
CA GLU A 704 24.65 -11.29 3.64
C GLU A 704 23.67 -11.69 4.75
N PHE A 705 22.75 -10.80 5.11
CA PHE A 705 21.73 -11.12 6.10
C PHE A 705 20.62 -12.02 5.54
N LEU A 706 20.12 -11.69 4.34
CA LEU A 706 18.98 -12.40 3.76
C LEU A 706 19.33 -13.82 3.32
N GLN A 707 20.57 -14.13 2.97
CA GLN A 707 20.99 -15.47 2.56
C GLN A 707 21.55 -16.31 3.72
N GLN A 708 21.32 -15.90 4.97
CA GLN A 708 21.63 -16.76 6.11
C GLN A 708 20.73 -18.02 6.09
N PRO A 709 21.26 -19.20 6.45
CA PRO A 709 20.50 -20.47 6.38
C PRO A 709 19.17 -20.45 7.13
N LEU A 710 19.11 -19.77 8.28
CA LEU A 710 17.88 -19.62 9.06
C LEU A 710 16.83 -18.77 8.31
N ILE A 711 17.25 -17.65 7.72
CA ILE A 711 16.34 -16.75 7.00
C ILE A 711 15.83 -17.43 5.72
N GLU A 712 16.69 -18.13 5.00
CA GLU A 712 16.31 -18.92 3.83
C GLU A 712 15.32 -20.04 4.21
N ALA A 713 15.57 -20.79 5.28
CA ALA A 713 14.65 -21.82 5.78
C ALA A 713 13.28 -21.22 6.14
N LEU A 714 13.24 -20.04 6.78
CA LEU A 714 11.99 -19.34 7.08
C LEU A 714 11.26 -18.90 5.80
N ARG A 715 11.96 -18.48 4.74
CA ARG A 715 11.34 -18.18 3.44
C ARG A 715 10.75 -19.44 2.80
N TRP A 716 11.45 -20.56 2.84
CA TRP A 716 10.93 -21.86 2.37
C TRP A 716 9.66 -22.28 3.14
N MET A 717 9.63 -22.07 4.46
CA MET A 717 8.46 -22.39 5.29
C MET A 717 7.18 -21.66 4.88
N ARG A 718 7.31 -20.54 4.13
CA ARG A 718 6.17 -19.84 3.53
C ARG A 718 5.32 -20.74 2.63
N LEU A 719 5.94 -21.69 1.94
CA LEU A 719 5.28 -22.61 1.01
C LEU A 719 4.12 -23.37 1.66
N VAL A 720 4.20 -23.66 2.95
CA VAL A 720 3.14 -24.33 3.72
C VAL A 720 1.88 -23.46 3.78
N GLY A 721 2.03 -22.19 4.17
CA GLY A 721 0.93 -21.23 4.23
C GLY A 721 0.37 -20.92 2.85
N ASP A 722 1.26 -20.68 1.87
CA ASP A 722 0.90 -20.37 0.49
C ASP A 722 0.12 -21.53 -0.16
N SER A 723 0.51 -22.78 0.05
CA SER A 723 -0.19 -23.96 -0.48
C SER A 723 -1.61 -24.10 0.07
N VAL A 724 -1.79 -23.87 1.38
CA VAL A 724 -3.12 -23.88 2.03
C VAL A 724 -3.99 -22.74 1.52
N PHE A 725 -3.40 -21.55 1.33
CA PHE A 725 -4.09 -20.40 0.78
C PHE A 725 -4.56 -20.64 -0.66
N ILE A 726 -3.66 -21.14 -1.52
CA ILE A 726 -3.95 -21.49 -2.93
C ILE A 726 -5.08 -22.53 -3.00
N ALA A 727 -5.05 -23.57 -2.17
CA ALA A 727 -6.13 -24.56 -2.11
C ALA A 727 -7.49 -23.91 -1.77
N GLY A 728 -7.49 -22.92 -0.87
CA GLY A 728 -8.68 -22.12 -0.57
C GLY A 728 -9.19 -21.32 -1.77
N VAL A 729 -8.31 -20.64 -2.49
CA VAL A 729 -8.64 -19.86 -3.69
C VAL A 729 -9.18 -20.77 -4.80
N VAL A 730 -8.52 -21.91 -5.07
CA VAL A 730 -8.97 -22.90 -6.06
C VAL A 730 -10.34 -23.46 -5.68
N ALA A 731 -10.59 -23.74 -4.40
CA ALA A 731 -11.91 -24.18 -3.94
C ALA A 731 -12.99 -23.11 -4.15
N PHE A 732 -12.65 -21.82 -3.98
CA PHE A 732 -13.56 -20.71 -4.28
C PHE A 732 -13.86 -20.62 -5.78
N VAL A 733 -12.83 -20.69 -6.63
CA VAL A 733 -12.98 -20.71 -8.10
C VAL A 733 -13.87 -21.88 -8.54
N ALA A 734 -13.62 -23.08 -8.02
CA ALA A 734 -14.39 -24.28 -8.31
C ALA A 734 -15.83 -24.22 -7.78
N PHE A 735 -16.07 -23.52 -6.67
CA PHE A 735 -17.43 -23.22 -6.19
C PHE A 735 -18.15 -22.32 -7.19
N VAL A 736 -17.53 -21.20 -7.55
CA VAL A 736 -18.10 -20.20 -8.46
C VAL A 736 -18.39 -20.82 -9.83
N ALA A 737 -17.43 -21.53 -10.44
CA ALA A 737 -17.63 -22.28 -11.69
C ALA A 737 -18.76 -23.32 -11.62
N GLY A 738 -18.94 -23.95 -10.45
CA GLY A 738 -20.00 -24.91 -10.18
C GLY A 738 -21.42 -24.34 -10.27
N LEU A 739 -21.58 -23.00 -10.16
CA LEU A 739 -22.89 -22.34 -10.26
C LEU A 739 -23.42 -22.24 -11.70
N TRP A 740 -22.54 -22.38 -12.71
CA TRP A 740 -22.94 -22.29 -14.14
C TRP A 740 -22.86 -23.63 -14.89
N THR A 741 -22.22 -24.64 -14.31
CA THR A 741 -22.02 -25.96 -14.93
C THR A 741 -23.00 -27.03 -14.46
N ARG A 742 -23.88 -26.69 -13.52
CA ARG A 742 -24.94 -27.56 -12.99
C ARG A 742 -26.32 -26.96 -13.19
#